data_AF-A0A857L0P8-F1
#
_entry.id   AF-A0A857L0P8-F1
#
_cell.length_a   1.000
_cell.length_b   1.000
_cell.length_c   1.000
_cell.angle_alpha   90.00
_cell.angle_beta   90.00
_cell.angle_gamma   90.00
#
_symmetry.space_group_name_H-M   'P 1'
#
loop_
_entity.id
_entity.type
_entity.pdbx_description
1 polymer ?
#
loop_
_entity_poly.entity_id
_entity_poly.type
_entity_poly.pdbx_seq_one_letter_code
_entity_poly.pdbx_strand_id
1 'polypeptide(L)'
;MIDVLIDALVREFTTDMAPSLLLGAVSGRVVGAGGSPVEIESLVNVLVDEKVTAVRSSVRKALTLWDAESVAGWVSATLPNSPERRELIYSRLGIPAAAYAALTESYPLVGMPTVIAAQQPWEPWYTPERRTAQGFYWRAYQGVLARKGWSQETIDSLHVGTTEVVRRLADPTRPEPYQSKGLVVGYVQSGKTANFTGVVAKAIDAGYRLIIVLTGTIELLRTQTQRRLDMELIGMQNIDEAEYENDEDWLDGKFLRHIIDPNHSNDAPAIRRLTGVVDDYKALAKGIGTLHYEFVDHSLPLIDSANLYPSNVRVAVVKKNSTVLKKLVADMRKIPTPHDQIPALIIDDEADQASVNTENPKKFAAGKVERTAINQQISNLLELLRRSQYVGYTATPFANVFVDPDDSENIFPTDFIVSLPRPDNYMGGADFHDREGDLGYGVEKTPANSNERAFVRDLRPQCDDDRDAERLGALDAYVLSGAVKLFRMSCGDAGDFRHHTMLVHESVKQAEHSALADEFTALWKSAGYSSAAGLDRLKALWENDFKPVSAARADPASSNPASFDKLVEYIGQACDKIGEGLRPVIVVNGDADKDYLQEPLNFQEHRVWKILVGGTKLSRGFTVEGLTTTYYTRRTAQADTLMQMGRWFGFRPGYRDLVRLYIGREVPGPAGKEFDLYRAFEAIVEDEEDFRDELDRFKGMNEAGEPMVIPRDIPPMVFQRLPWLKPTAANKMYNAKMTYRSVGGQSFSFTMQGPRNDGSNNVKHFDLARPILDQLGDEGEFFFKDKDGESRSFTACYGIVSAGEIFEAVDQFVWDSNWDFAPHREAFERAMDDGLLDDFAVLLPIPKTRAKVSIGGYPTALPIVNRKRQEAQYRTGFTGTAVRERDAIEHIAGHPEKDVGGPLARKLRKPTRGGMILLFASDPPSKRHIKDVAKGAVDARDVATLFTYALPYAACPSPRIGFTAQKSGAGAIVDAQ
;
A
#
# COMPACT_ATOMS: atom_id res chain seq x y z
N MET A 1 40.92 23.26 16.39
CA MET A 1 40.26 24.33 15.61
C MET A 1 39.22 23.77 14.65
N ILE A 2 39.57 22.79 13.81
CA ILE A 2 38.57 22.12 12.94
C ILE A 2 37.45 21.45 13.74
N ASP A 3 37.75 20.85 14.90
CA ASP A 3 36.72 20.24 15.78
C ASP A 3 35.75 21.27 16.36
N VAL A 4 36.23 22.48 16.65
CA VAL A 4 35.38 23.60 17.13
C VAL A 4 34.47 24.10 16.02
N LEU A 5 35.00 24.18 14.80
CA LEU A 5 34.20 24.50 13.60
C LEU A 5 33.13 23.44 13.36
N ILE A 6 33.48 22.16 13.48
CA ILE A 6 32.55 21.03 13.36
C ILE A 6 31.45 21.10 14.42
N ASP A 7 31.80 21.28 15.70
CA ASP A 7 30.81 21.40 16.79
C ASP A 7 29.89 22.63 16.59
N ALA A 8 30.47 23.77 16.18
CA ALA A 8 29.71 24.97 15.87
C ALA A 8 28.70 24.72 14.75
N LEU A 9 29.12 24.09 13.64
CA LEU A 9 28.23 23.73 12.53
C LEU A 9 27.13 22.76 12.96
N VAL A 10 27.48 21.66 13.63
CA VAL A 10 26.51 20.65 14.10
C VAL A 10 25.39 21.31 14.91
N ARG A 11 25.72 22.23 15.81
CA ARG A 11 24.72 22.93 16.64
C ARG A 11 23.72 23.75 15.81
N GLU A 12 24.18 24.48 14.80
CA GLU A 12 23.29 25.30 13.97
C GLU A 12 22.29 24.47 13.14
N PHE A 13 22.59 23.18 12.89
CA PHE A 13 21.72 22.26 12.14
C PHE A 13 20.95 21.26 13.01
N THR A 14 21.00 21.37 14.35
CA THR A 14 20.29 20.44 15.26
C THR A 14 18.92 20.94 15.74
N THR A 15 18.36 21.93 15.06
CA THR A 15 17.14 22.63 15.48
C THR A 15 15.98 22.47 14.48
N ASP A 16 14.75 22.40 15.00
CA ASP A 16 13.52 22.49 14.20
C ASP A 16 13.17 23.95 13.83
N MET A 17 13.95 24.92 14.33
CA MET A 17 13.74 26.35 14.08
C MET A 17 14.16 26.76 12.66
N ALA A 18 13.73 27.95 12.24
CA ALA A 18 14.02 28.48 10.90
C ALA A 18 15.53 28.50 10.56
N PRO A 19 15.91 28.27 9.29
CA PRO A 19 17.28 28.45 8.84
C PRO A 19 17.69 29.92 9.03
N SER A 20 18.89 30.12 9.57
CA SER A 20 19.45 31.44 9.89
C SER A 20 20.90 31.56 9.44
N LEU A 21 21.41 32.80 9.34
CA LEU A 21 22.74 33.10 8.80
C LEU A 21 23.85 32.35 9.56
N LEU A 22 24.52 31.43 8.86
CA LEU A 22 25.52 30.53 9.46
C LEU A 22 26.81 31.26 9.84
N LEU A 23 27.30 32.13 8.95
CA LEU A 23 28.64 32.71 9.03
C LEU A 23 28.89 33.43 10.38
N GLY A 24 27.95 34.27 10.79
CA GLY A 24 28.08 35.05 12.03
C GLY A 24 28.06 34.17 13.27
N ALA A 25 27.11 33.23 13.35
CA ALA A 25 26.96 32.32 14.49
C ALA A 25 28.17 31.39 14.64
N VAL A 26 28.60 30.76 13.54
CA VAL A 26 29.74 29.84 13.54
C VAL A 26 31.05 30.58 13.79
N SER A 27 31.29 31.70 13.09
CA SER A 27 32.51 32.49 13.29
C SER A 27 32.62 33.03 14.72
N GLY A 28 31.50 33.44 15.33
CA GLY A 28 31.47 33.89 16.72
C GLY A 28 31.92 32.80 17.71
N ARG A 29 31.46 31.56 17.52
CA ARG A 29 31.87 30.41 18.36
C ARG A 29 33.34 30.05 18.16
N VAL A 30 33.82 30.06 16.91
CA VAL A 30 35.22 29.75 16.58
C VAL A 30 36.17 30.80 17.17
N VAL A 31 35.83 32.10 17.06
CA VAL A 31 36.59 33.19 17.68
C VAL A 31 36.54 33.10 19.21
N GLY A 32 35.38 32.79 19.79
CA GLY A 32 35.22 32.58 21.23
C GLY A 32 36.08 31.44 21.80
N ALA A 33 36.46 30.46 20.98
CA ALA A 33 37.37 29.39 21.33
C ALA A 33 38.86 29.70 21.04
N GLY A 34 39.20 30.94 20.69
CA GLY A 34 40.57 31.38 20.38
C GLY A 34 40.99 31.23 18.92
N GLY A 35 40.04 31.03 18.00
CA GLY A 35 40.27 30.93 16.57
C GLY A 35 40.23 32.25 15.79
N SER A 36 40.61 32.18 14.52
CA SER A 36 40.36 33.25 13.55
C SER A 36 38.92 33.19 13.02
N PRO A 37 38.36 34.31 12.53
CA PRO A 37 37.09 34.32 11.80
C PRO A 37 37.10 33.33 10.63
N VAL A 38 35.95 32.71 10.37
CA VAL A 38 35.78 31.71 9.32
C VAL A 38 35.21 32.37 8.08
N GLU A 39 35.70 32.00 6.89
CA GLU A 39 35.16 32.46 5.60
C GLU A 39 34.03 31.53 5.11
N ILE A 40 33.06 32.09 4.36
CA ILE A 40 31.90 31.32 3.89
C ILE A 40 32.28 30.16 2.97
N GLU A 41 33.32 30.31 2.15
CA GLU A 41 33.85 29.24 1.29
C GLU A 41 34.39 28.07 2.12
N SER A 42 35.04 28.36 3.25
CA SER A 42 35.52 27.32 4.16
C SER A 42 34.37 26.57 4.82
N LEU A 43 33.27 27.25 5.14
CA LEU A 43 32.06 26.60 5.65
C LEU A 43 31.45 25.67 4.59
N VAL A 44 31.26 26.16 3.36
CA VAL A 44 30.69 25.36 2.27
C VAL A 44 31.53 24.11 2.01
N ASN A 45 32.86 24.22 1.99
CA ASN A 45 33.74 23.06 1.81
C ASN A 45 33.56 22.00 2.91
N VAL A 46 33.39 22.41 4.17
CA VAL A 46 33.12 21.48 5.28
C VAL A 46 31.72 20.90 5.20
N LEU A 47 30.73 21.66 4.69
CA LEU A 47 29.37 21.16 4.48
C LEU A 47 29.31 20.07 3.42
N VAL A 48 30.18 20.07 2.41
CA VAL A 48 30.19 19.04 1.34
C VAL A 48 31.22 17.93 1.55
N ASP A 49 32.09 18.04 2.56
CA ASP A 49 33.13 17.04 2.84
C ASP A 49 32.53 15.72 3.38
N GLU A 50 32.60 14.67 2.57
CA GLU A 50 32.09 13.33 2.91
C GLU A 50 32.77 12.71 4.13
N LYS A 51 33.99 13.16 4.48
CA LYS A 51 34.73 12.64 5.64
C LYS A 51 34.19 13.17 6.96
N VAL A 52 33.42 14.27 6.95
CA VAL A 52 32.89 14.92 8.16
C VAL A 52 31.47 14.44 8.44
N THR A 53 31.35 13.17 8.83
CA THR A 53 30.06 12.47 9.00
C THR A 53 29.10 13.16 9.98
N ALA A 54 29.60 13.77 11.05
CA ALA A 54 28.78 14.47 12.04
C ALA A 54 28.08 15.72 11.47
N VAL A 55 28.81 16.53 10.68
CA VAL A 55 28.23 17.70 9.99
C VAL A 55 27.24 17.23 8.95
N ARG A 56 27.63 16.25 8.12
CA ARG A 56 26.77 15.71 7.06
C ARG A 56 25.43 15.19 7.58
N SER A 57 25.46 14.43 8.68
CA SER A 57 24.25 13.93 9.35
C SER A 57 23.35 15.07 9.84
N SER A 58 23.94 16.08 10.47
CA SER A 58 23.20 17.23 11.02
C SER A 58 22.59 18.10 9.92
N VAL A 59 23.35 18.40 8.86
CA VAL A 59 22.89 19.18 7.70
C VAL A 59 21.76 18.45 6.99
N ARG A 60 21.93 17.15 6.71
CA ARG A 60 20.90 16.33 6.08
C ARG A 60 19.60 16.32 6.89
N LYS A 61 19.71 16.18 8.21
CA LYS A 61 18.57 16.27 9.13
C LYS A 61 17.87 17.63 9.00
N ALA A 62 18.60 18.73 9.15
CA ALA A 62 18.02 20.06 9.08
C ALA A 62 17.35 20.36 7.74
N LEU A 63 18.00 20.03 6.62
CA LEU A 63 17.43 20.20 5.28
C LEU A 63 16.15 19.39 5.14
N THR A 64 16.14 18.11 5.55
CA THR A 64 14.94 17.26 5.52
C THR A 64 13.78 17.89 6.28
N LEU A 65 14.04 18.47 7.46
CA LEU A 65 13.02 19.12 8.28
C LEU A 65 12.54 20.45 7.67
N TRP A 66 13.45 21.27 7.15
CA TRP A 66 13.13 22.56 6.55
C TRP A 66 12.42 22.43 5.20
N ASP A 67 12.80 21.45 4.39
CA ASP A 67 12.12 21.12 3.14
C ASP A 67 10.69 20.64 3.40
N ALA A 68 10.50 19.85 4.45
CA ALA A 68 9.19 19.35 4.88
C ALA A 68 8.27 20.42 5.48
N GLU A 69 8.82 21.49 6.04
CA GLU A 69 8.06 22.50 6.76
C GLU A 69 7.11 23.27 5.82
N SER A 70 5.91 23.58 6.29
CA SER A 70 4.89 24.28 5.47
C SER A 70 4.06 25.29 6.24
N VAL A 71 4.26 25.36 7.56
CA VAL A 71 3.52 26.20 8.48
C VAL A 71 4.37 27.37 8.98
N ALA A 72 5.69 27.19 9.05
CA ALA A 72 6.56 28.22 9.61
C ALA A 72 6.55 29.51 8.76
N GLY A 73 6.54 30.68 9.41
CA GLY A 73 6.44 31.97 8.70
C GLY A 73 7.57 32.28 7.70
N TRP A 74 8.69 31.55 7.74
CA TRP A 74 9.82 31.74 6.83
C TRP A 74 9.65 31.06 5.47
N VAL A 75 8.69 30.14 5.32
CA VAL A 75 8.55 29.29 4.14
C VAL A 75 8.11 30.03 2.87
N SER A 76 7.57 31.25 3.03
CA SER A 76 7.08 32.08 1.92
C SER A 76 6.07 31.31 1.03
N ALA A 77 5.97 31.63 -0.26
CA ALA A 77 5.11 30.96 -1.23
C ALA A 77 5.72 29.68 -1.86
N THR A 78 6.78 29.12 -1.29
CA THR A 78 7.44 27.93 -1.87
C THR A 78 6.75 26.65 -1.46
N LEU A 79 6.57 25.71 -2.39
CA LEU A 79 6.00 24.39 -2.08
C LEU A 79 6.96 23.56 -1.22
N PRO A 80 6.46 22.77 -0.25
CA PRO A 80 7.31 21.85 0.51
C PRO A 80 8.06 20.87 -0.40
N ASN A 81 9.32 20.58 -0.05
CA ASN A 81 10.19 19.64 -0.75
C ASN A 81 10.36 19.93 -2.26
N SER A 82 10.47 21.21 -2.61
CA SER A 82 10.69 21.70 -3.97
C SER A 82 12.11 22.25 -4.17
N PRO A 83 12.62 22.30 -5.42
CA PRO A 83 13.88 23.00 -5.71
C PRO A 83 13.86 24.46 -5.23
N GLU A 84 12.74 25.17 -5.38
CA GLU A 84 12.58 26.56 -4.97
C GLU A 84 12.66 26.69 -3.44
N ARG A 85 12.09 25.74 -2.70
CA ARG A 85 12.25 25.66 -1.24
C ARG A 85 13.71 25.51 -0.86
N ARG A 86 14.46 24.69 -1.61
CA ARG A 86 15.86 24.44 -1.30
C ARG A 86 16.73 25.68 -1.52
N GLU A 87 16.51 26.40 -2.62
CA GLU A 87 17.16 27.69 -2.87
C GLU A 87 16.85 28.71 -1.79
N LEU A 88 15.58 28.78 -1.35
CA LEU A 88 15.18 29.65 -0.24
C LEU A 88 15.95 29.32 1.05
N ILE A 89 16.06 28.04 1.41
CA ILE A 89 16.81 27.62 2.60
C ILE A 89 18.27 28.06 2.51
N TYR A 90 18.96 27.78 1.39
CA TYR A 90 20.35 28.17 1.23
C TYR A 90 20.55 29.69 1.28
N SER A 91 19.63 30.47 0.71
CA SER A 91 19.66 31.92 0.79
C SER A 91 19.56 32.42 2.24
N ARG A 92 18.69 31.81 3.07
CA ARG A 92 18.52 32.18 4.48
C ARG A 92 19.71 31.77 5.35
N LEU A 93 20.41 30.70 4.98
CA LEU A 93 21.67 30.30 5.60
C LEU A 93 22.83 31.25 5.24
N GLY A 94 22.65 32.13 4.25
CA GLY A 94 23.69 33.03 3.75
C GLY A 94 24.68 32.36 2.80
N ILE A 95 24.30 31.24 2.18
CA ILE A 95 25.14 30.49 1.25
C ILE A 95 25.10 31.18 -0.12
N PRO A 96 26.25 31.38 -0.81
CA PRO A 96 26.28 31.97 -2.13
C PRO A 96 25.68 31.02 -3.20
N ALA A 97 24.96 31.58 -4.17
CA ALA A 97 24.28 30.80 -5.23
C ALA A 97 25.21 29.86 -6.01
N ALA A 98 26.50 30.22 -6.16
CA ALA A 98 27.50 29.38 -6.80
C ALA A 98 27.72 28.01 -6.11
N ALA A 99 27.36 27.88 -4.83
CA ALA A 99 27.48 26.64 -4.06
C ALA A 99 26.22 25.77 -4.05
N TYR A 100 25.08 26.23 -4.60
CA TYR A 100 23.80 25.54 -4.47
C TYR A 100 23.80 24.18 -5.17
N ALA A 101 24.40 24.10 -6.36
CA ALA A 101 24.46 22.86 -7.12
C ALA A 101 25.24 21.76 -6.36
N ALA A 102 26.44 22.07 -5.87
CA ALA A 102 27.28 21.12 -5.13
C ALA A 102 26.64 20.65 -3.81
N LEU A 103 25.95 21.56 -3.11
CA LEU A 103 25.19 21.20 -1.91
C LEU A 103 23.97 20.33 -2.24
N THR A 104 23.24 20.65 -3.31
CA THR A 104 22.06 19.86 -3.71
C THR A 104 22.47 18.46 -4.18
N GLU A 105 23.61 18.33 -4.87
CA GLU A 105 24.18 17.04 -5.26
C GLU A 105 24.60 16.22 -4.02
N SER A 106 25.21 16.87 -3.03
CA SER A 106 25.61 16.21 -1.77
C SER A 106 24.41 15.83 -0.88
N TYR A 107 23.32 16.58 -0.99
CA TYR A 107 22.11 16.47 -0.17
C TYR A 107 20.86 16.50 -1.08
N PRO A 108 20.55 15.42 -1.82
CA PRO A 108 19.37 15.40 -2.68
C PRO A 108 18.07 15.57 -1.89
N LEU A 109 17.01 16.06 -2.55
CA LEU A 109 15.66 16.06 -1.99
C LEU A 109 15.23 14.60 -1.73
N VAL A 110 14.70 14.33 -0.54
CA VAL A 110 14.25 12.99 -0.13
C VAL A 110 12.75 12.88 -0.36
N GLY A 111 12.26 11.68 -0.65
CA GLY A 111 10.84 11.40 -0.80
C GLY A 111 10.06 11.77 0.47
N MET A 112 9.06 12.64 0.31
CA MET A 112 8.15 13.06 1.37
C MET A 112 6.88 12.21 1.39
N PRO A 113 6.25 12.00 2.56
CA PRO A 113 4.90 11.46 2.62
C PRO A 113 3.98 12.16 1.63
N THR A 114 3.15 11.39 0.96
CA THR A 114 2.07 11.94 0.14
C THR A 114 0.89 12.20 1.02
N VAL A 115 0.35 13.41 0.91
CA VAL A 115 -0.73 13.84 1.78
C VAL A 115 -1.84 14.45 0.97
N ILE A 116 -3.03 13.89 1.16
CA ILE A 116 -4.29 14.42 0.69
C ILE A 116 -5.05 14.87 1.93
N ALA A 117 -5.45 16.14 1.99
CA ALA A 117 -6.08 16.67 3.19
C ALA A 117 -7.14 17.70 2.83
N ALA A 118 -8.22 17.72 3.61
CA ALA A 118 -9.17 18.81 3.61
C ALA A 118 -8.54 20.09 4.14
N GLN A 119 -9.02 21.23 3.61
CA GLN A 119 -8.72 22.52 4.22
C GLN A 119 -9.25 22.49 5.65
N GLN A 120 -8.34 22.64 6.61
CA GLN A 120 -8.70 22.63 8.01
C GLN A 120 -9.41 23.96 8.33
N PRO A 121 -10.49 23.96 9.12
CA PRO A 121 -11.21 25.18 9.49
C PRO A 121 -10.45 26.03 10.54
N TRP A 122 -9.15 25.83 10.69
CA TRP A 122 -8.28 26.53 11.63
C TRP A 122 -6.92 26.83 11.02
N GLU A 123 -6.31 27.89 11.53
CA GLU A 123 -4.93 28.22 11.23
C GLU A 123 -3.98 27.10 11.70
N PRO A 124 -2.90 26.84 10.96
CA PRO A 124 -1.92 25.84 11.36
C PRO A 124 -1.42 26.02 12.82
N TRP A 125 -1.59 24.99 13.66
CA TRP A 125 -1.37 25.10 15.11
C TRP A 125 -0.14 24.36 15.63
N TYR A 126 0.34 23.35 14.91
CA TYR A 126 1.47 22.50 15.34
C TYR A 126 2.82 23.06 14.83
N THR A 127 3.11 24.30 15.22
CA THR A 127 4.27 25.08 14.73
C THR A 127 5.61 24.62 15.32
N PRO A 128 6.77 24.95 14.70
CA PRO A 128 8.09 24.65 15.25
C PRO A 128 8.31 25.13 16.69
N GLU A 129 7.77 26.29 17.04
CA GLU A 129 7.88 26.88 18.37
C GLU A 129 7.16 26.01 19.41
N ARG A 130 5.95 25.55 19.09
CA ARG A 130 5.17 24.65 19.95
C ARG A 130 5.84 23.28 20.10
N ARG A 131 6.37 22.71 19.00
CA ARG A 131 7.13 21.45 19.03
C ARG A 131 8.36 21.54 19.91
N THR A 132 9.09 22.65 19.80
CA THR A 132 10.30 22.88 20.59
C THR A 132 9.98 23.06 22.08
N ALA A 133 8.90 23.78 22.39
CA ALA A 133 8.46 24.01 23.77
C ALA A 133 7.99 22.74 24.49
N GLN A 134 7.34 21.80 23.78
CA GLN A 134 6.63 20.68 24.42
C GLN A 134 7.18 19.27 24.08
N GLY A 135 8.30 19.14 23.37
CA GLY A 135 8.79 17.83 22.86
C GLY A 135 9.49 16.91 23.86
N PHE A 136 8.90 16.56 25.01
CA PHE A 136 9.54 15.66 25.98
C PHE A 136 9.52 14.20 25.51
N TYR A 137 8.33 13.65 25.23
CA TYR A 137 8.16 12.24 24.88
C TYR A 137 8.72 11.93 23.49
N TRP A 138 8.54 12.82 22.53
CA TRP A 138 9.09 12.63 21.20
C TRP A 138 10.63 12.56 21.21
N ARG A 139 11.31 13.43 21.96
CA ARG A 139 12.79 13.40 22.08
C ARG A 139 13.27 12.11 22.74
N ALA A 140 12.59 11.64 23.78
CA ALA A 140 12.90 10.38 24.42
C ALA A 140 12.76 9.20 23.44
N TYR A 141 11.69 9.20 22.63
CA TYR A 141 11.45 8.17 21.62
C TYR A 141 12.49 8.17 20.50
N GLN A 142 12.92 9.34 20.01
CA GLN A 142 14.04 9.44 19.05
C GLN A 142 15.32 8.79 19.60
N GLY A 143 15.61 8.99 20.89
CA GLY A 143 16.72 8.34 21.57
C GLY A 143 16.59 6.81 21.62
N VAL A 144 15.38 6.29 21.80
CA VAL A 144 15.12 4.84 21.72
C VAL A 144 15.42 4.30 20.33
N LEU A 145 14.92 4.95 19.27
CA LEU A 145 15.13 4.51 17.89
C LEU A 145 16.63 4.50 17.52
N ALA A 146 17.38 5.53 17.92
CA ALA A 146 18.82 5.61 17.72
C ALA A 146 19.56 4.46 18.43
N ARG A 147 19.19 4.15 19.68
CA ARG A 147 19.77 3.00 20.42
C ARG A 147 19.45 1.65 19.79
N LYS A 148 18.31 1.53 19.09
CA LYS A 148 17.94 0.34 18.31
C LYS A 148 18.68 0.23 16.97
N GLY A 149 19.63 1.13 16.69
CA GLY A 149 20.45 1.11 15.47
C GLY A 149 19.75 1.64 14.23
N TRP A 150 18.64 2.38 14.38
CA TRP A 150 17.99 3.02 13.23
C TRP A 150 18.90 4.12 12.67
N SER A 151 18.97 4.23 11.34
CA SER A 151 19.72 5.32 10.72
C SER A 151 19.05 6.66 11.02
N GLN A 152 19.85 7.73 11.08
CA GLN A 152 19.33 9.08 11.30
C GLN A 152 18.29 9.46 10.22
N GLU A 153 18.52 9.05 8.98
CA GLU A 153 17.59 9.25 7.85
C GLU A 153 16.21 8.60 8.11
N THR A 154 16.19 7.39 8.65
CA THR A 154 14.94 6.69 8.97
C THR A 154 14.20 7.40 10.11
N ILE A 155 14.93 7.88 11.11
CA ILE A 155 14.37 8.65 12.24
C ILE A 155 13.81 9.99 11.75
N ASP A 156 14.47 10.66 10.81
CA ASP A 156 14.04 11.95 10.26
C ASP A 156 12.81 11.79 9.34
N SER A 157 12.79 10.75 8.50
CA SER A 157 11.60 10.39 7.71
C SER A 157 10.40 10.08 8.63
N LEU A 158 10.64 9.35 9.72
CA LEU A 158 9.63 9.11 10.75
C LEU A 158 9.18 10.41 11.43
N HIS A 159 10.11 11.32 11.74
CA HIS A 159 9.79 12.63 12.29
C HIS A 159 8.84 13.38 11.37
N VAL A 160 9.19 13.49 10.09
CA VAL A 160 8.37 14.18 9.09
C VAL A 160 6.99 13.54 9.00
N GLY A 161 6.91 12.22 8.78
CA GLY A 161 5.63 11.51 8.64
C GLY A 161 4.72 11.67 9.85
N THR A 162 5.28 11.59 11.07
CA THR A 162 4.50 11.76 12.30
C THR A 162 4.10 13.22 12.56
N THR A 163 4.93 14.20 12.17
CA THR A 163 4.56 15.62 12.19
C THR A 163 3.38 15.88 11.25
N GLU A 164 3.40 15.30 10.05
CA GLU A 164 2.31 15.43 9.07
C GLU A 164 0.98 14.89 9.61
N VAL A 165 1.00 13.77 10.35
CA VAL A 165 -0.22 13.27 10.98
C VAL A 165 -0.73 14.22 12.07
N VAL A 166 0.14 14.63 13.01
CA VAL A 166 -0.26 15.42 14.19
C VAL A 166 -0.82 16.80 13.81
N ARG A 167 -0.22 17.49 12.83
CA ARG A 167 -0.70 18.81 12.39
C ARG A 167 -2.10 18.81 11.75
N ARG A 168 -2.60 17.64 11.33
CA ARG A 168 -3.94 17.45 10.74
C ARG A 168 -5.00 17.06 11.77
N LEU A 169 -4.57 16.80 12.99
CA LEU A 169 -5.47 16.69 14.13
C LEU A 169 -5.90 18.09 14.58
N ALA A 170 -7.01 18.22 15.29
CA ALA A 170 -7.48 19.50 15.81
C ALA A 170 -6.70 19.94 17.06
N ASP A 171 -6.37 21.24 17.17
CA ASP A 171 -5.69 21.80 18.35
C ASP A 171 -6.43 21.44 19.65
N PRO A 172 -5.78 20.73 20.60
CA PRO A 172 -6.37 20.36 21.89
C PRO A 172 -6.93 21.54 22.70
N THR A 173 -6.39 22.74 22.51
CA THR A 173 -6.72 23.96 23.26
C THR A 173 -7.86 24.79 22.63
N ARG A 174 -8.35 24.39 21.45
CA ARG A 174 -9.32 25.21 20.72
C ARG A 174 -10.66 25.32 21.45
N PRO A 175 -11.39 26.45 21.38
CA PRO A 175 -12.68 26.59 22.04
C PRO A 175 -13.75 25.62 21.53
N GLU A 176 -13.92 25.44 20.21
CA GLU A 176 -14.97 24.56 19.68
C GLU A 176 -14.49 23.12 19.48
N PRO A 177 -15.25 22.09 19.92
CA PRO A 177 -14.85 20.71 19.69
C PRO A 177 -14.82 20.37 18.20
N TYR A 178 -13.78 19.66 17.77
CA TYR A 178 -13.65 19.13 16.41
C TYR A 178 -13.08 17.71 16.47
N GLN A 179 -13.57 16.84 15.59
CA GLN A 179 -13.15 15.44 15.47
C GLN A 179 -12.56 15.22 14.08
N SER A 180 -11.23 15.26 13.97
CA SER A 180 -10.53 14.93 12.73
C SER A 180 -10.48 13.41 12.55
N LYS A 181 -10.73 12.94 11.32
CA LYS A 181 -10.68 11.54 10.90
C LYS A 181 -9.73 11.38 9.74
N GLY A 182 -8.68 10.59 9.92
CA GLY A 182 -7.70 10.33 8.88
C GLY A 182 -7.23 8.89 8.78
N LEU A 183 -6.54 8.59 7.70
CA LEU A 183 -5.96 7.29 7.40
C LEU A 183 -4.46 7.43 7.10
N VAL A 184 -3.65 6.60 7.73
CA VAL A 184 -2.22 6.46 7.45
C VAL A 184 -1.99 5.12 6.77
N VAL A 185 -1.47 5.19 5.55
CA VAL A 185 -1.20 4.03 4.69
C VAL A 185 0.31 3.81 4.64
N GLY A 186 0.78 2.64 5.08
CA GLY A 186 2.20 2.27 5.04
C GLY A 186 2.38 0.84 4.56
N TYR A 187 3.57 0.45 4.10
CA TYR A 187 3.77 -0.91 3.58
C TYR A 187 3.62 -2.00 4.66
N VAL A 188 3.37 -3.24 4.26
CA VAL A 188 3.23 -4.39 5.18
C VAL A 188 4.53 -4.56 6.00
N GLN A 189 4.45 -4.53 7.33
CA GLN A 189 5.62 -4.65 8.22
C GLN A 189 6.70 -3.55 8.02
N SER A 190 6.32 -2.38 7.54
CA SER A 190 7.22 -1.22 7.33
C SER A 190 7.51 -0.38 8.58
N GLY A 191 7.00 -0.79 9.74
CA GLY A 191 7.15 0.01 10.97
C GLY A 191 6.00 0.98 11.25
N LYS A 192 4.77 0.69 10.80
CA LYS A 192 3.55 1.43 11.17
C LYS A 192 3.45 1.69 12.68
N THR A 193 3.80 0.70 13.49
CA THR A 193 3.87 0.84 14.95
C THR A 193 4.86 1.89 15.42
N ALA A 194 6.03 2.00 14.77
CA ALA A 194 6.95 3.09 15.11
C ALA A 194 6.36 4.47 14.78
N ASN A 195 5.63 4.55 13.66
CA ASN A 195 4.95 5.78 13.26
C ASN A 195 3.85 6.16 14.25
N PHE A 196 2.92 5.26 14.59
CA PHE A 196 1.88 5.63 15.55
C PHE A 196 2.44 5.84 16.97
N THR A 197 3.50 5.14 17.41
CA THR A 197 4.16 5.45 18.68
C THR A 197 4.72 6.87 18.66
N GLY A 198 5.32 7.29 17.55
CA GLY A 198 5.76 8.67 17.35
C GLY A 198 4.63 9.69 17.34
N VAL A 199 3.49 9.38 16.71
CA VAL A 199 2.27 10.21 16.77
C VAL A 199 1.73 10.29 18.19
N VAL A 200 1.68 9.19 18.94
CA VAL A 200 1.25 9.18 20.34
C VAL A 200 2.18 10.04 21.19
N ALA A 201 3.50 9.90 21.05
CA ALA A 201 4.48 10.71 21.76
C ALA A 201 4.26 12.21 21.50
N LYS A 202 4.16 12.60 20.22
CA LYS A 202 3.88 13.98 19.81
C LYS A 202 2.51 14.49 20.23
N ALA A 203 1.51 13.62 20.30
CA ALA A 203 0.17 13.97 20.76
C ALA A 203 0.14 14.23 22.27
N ILE A 204 0.83 13.41 23.07
CA ILE A 204 0.98 13.65 24.52
C ILE A 204 1.64 15.01 24.74
N ASP A 205 2.75 15.26 24.05
CA ASP A 205 3.48 16.54 24.04
C ASP A 205 2.55 17.70 23.61
N ALA A 206 1.68 17.50 22.62
CA ALA A 206 0.80 18.54 22.08
C ALA A 206 -0.39 18.94 22.99
N GLY A 207 -0.76 18.08 23.94
CA GLY A 207 -1.90 18.31 24.85
C GLY A 207 -3.02 17.26 24.78
N TYR A 208 -2.87 16.13 24.08
CA TYR A 208 -3.86 15.05 24.15
C TYR A 208 -3.73 14.30 25.47
N ARG A 209 -4.85 14.11 26.19
CA ARG A 209 -4.87 13.57 27.56
C ARG A 209 -5.58 12.23 27.71
N LEU A 210 -6.16 11.74 26.63
CA LEU A 210 -6.64 10.37 26.51
C LEU A 210 -6.13 9.75 25.20
N ILE A 211 -5.37 8.67 25.30
CA ILE A 211 -4.89 7.89 24.17
C ILE A 211 -5.53 6.51 24.22
N ILE A 212 -6.19 6.12 23.13
CA ILE A 212 -6.76 4.77 22.96
C ILE A 212 -6.12 4.16 21.72
N VAL A 213 -5.42 3.06 21.89
CA VAL A 213 -4.85 2.28 20.79
C VAL A 213 -5.68 1.02 20.61
N LEU A 214 -6.44 0.97 19.52
CA LEU A 214 -7.20 -0.21 19.10
C LEU A 214 -6.28 -1.11 18.27
N THR A 215 -6.02 -2.32 18.74
CA THR A 215 -5.16 -3.30 18.06
C THR A 215 -5.98 -4.29 17.24
N GLY A 216 -5.39 -5.38 16.76
CA GLY A 216 -6.13 -6.48 16.14
C GLY A 216 -7.16 -7.18 17.06
N THR A 217 -7.82 -8.22 16.54
CA THR A 217 -8.86 -8.96 17.27
C THR A 217 -8.33 -10.00 18.26
N ILE A 218 -7.02 -10.26 18.25
CA ILE A 218 -6.36 -11.31 19.03
C ILE A 218 -5.48 -10.71 20.14
N GLU A 219 -5.40 -11.42 21.27
CA GLU A 219 -4.67 -10.97 22.45
C GLU A 219 -3.17 -10.81 22.21
N LEU A 220 -2.56 -11.72 21.45
CA LEU A 220 -1.14 -11.70 21.12
C LEU A 220 -0.70 -10.36 20.49
N LEU A 221 -1.51 -9.80 19.58
CA LEU A 221 -1.21 -8.50 18.95
C LEU A 221 -1.36 -7.34 19.92
N ARG A 222 -2.34 -7.42 20.82
CA ARG A 222 -2.54 -6.42 21.87
C ARG A 222 -1.35 -6.42 22.83
N THR A 223 -0.95 -7.59 23.33
CA THR A 223 0.21 -7.75 24.23
C THR A 223 1.50 -7.27 23.58
N GLN A 224 1.75 -7.60 22.31
CA GLN A 224 2.91 -7.11 21.56
C GLN A 224 2.91 -5.57 21.46
N THR A 225 1.76 -4.98 21.14
CA THR A 225 1.62 -3.52 21.04
C THR A 225 1.79 -2.84 22.40
N GLN A 226 1.19 -3.39 23.45
CA GLN A 226 1.32 -2.90 24.83
C GLN A 226 2.78 -2.92 25.26
N ARG A 227 3.46 -4.07 25.16
CA ARG A 227 4.88 -4.18 25.53
C ARG A 227 5.75 -3.20 24.77
N ARG A 228 5.48 -3.00 23.47
CA ARG A 228 6.26 -2.06 22.66
C ARG A 228 6.05 -0.61 23.11
N LEU A 229 4.83 -0.19 23.41
CA LEU A 229 4.58 1.15 23.98
C LEU A 229 5.20 1.29 25.37
N ASP A 230 5.10 0.25 26.20
CA ASP A 230 5.70 0.21 27.53
C ASP A 230 7.23 0.41 27.47
N MET A 231 7.89 -0.37 26.62
CA MET A 231 9.34 -0.34 26.42
C MET A 231 9.84 0.93 25.74
N GLU A 232 9.14 1.43 24.72
CA GLU A 232 9.68 2.48 23.84
C GLU A 232 9.17 3.90 24.16
N LEU A 233 8.04 4.05 24.86
CA LEU A 233 7.41 5.35 25.11
C LEU A 233 7.03 5.58 26.57
N ILE A 234 6.26 4.67 27.18
CA ILE A 234 5.73 4.85 28.53
C ILE A 234 6.86 4.86 29.55
N GLY A 235 7.81 3.94 29.39
CA GLY A 235 9.05 3.89 30.17
C GLY A 235 8.87 3.36 31.59
N MET A 236 9.96 2.88 32.17
CA MET A 236 9.99 2.11 33.41
C MET A 236 9.30 2.83 34.58
N GLN A 237 9.41 4.16 34.66
CA GLN A 237 8.83 4.95 35.76
C GLN A 237 7.29 4.92 35.81
N ASN A 238 6.62 4.53 34.71
CA ASN A 238 5.16 4.48 34.60
C ASN A 238 4.63 3.03 34.58
N ILE A 239 5.49 2.06 34.88
CA ILE A 239 5.21 0.62 34.80
C ILE A 239 5.37 -0.01 36.19
N ASP A 240 4.54 -1.00 36.50
CA ASP A 240 4.73 -1.84 37.68
C ASP A 240 5.82 -2.88 37.36
N GLU A 241 6.92 -2.88 38.11
CA GLU A 241 8.08 -3.75 37.86
C GLU A 241 7.70 -5.24 37.86
N ALA A 242 6.67 -5.62 38.64
CA ALA A 242 6.18 -7.00 38.71
C ALA A 242 5.62 -7.52 37.37
N GLU A 243 5.20 -6.64 36.45
CA GLU A 243 4.68 -7.05 35.14
C GLU A 243 5.78 -7.58 34.20
N TYR A 244 7.04 -7.17 34.40
CA TYR A 244 8.16 -7.47 33.50
C TYR A 244 9.36 -8.12 34.21
N GLU A 245 9.17 -8.63 35.43
CA GLU A 245 10.24 -9.23 36.24
C GLU A 245 11.00 -10.39 35.54
N ASN A 246 10.32 -11.08 34.61
CA ASN A 246 10.88 -12.22 33.85
C ASN A 246 11.25 -11.86 32.40
N ASP A 247 11.16 -10.59 32.00
CA ASP A 247 11.41 -10.15 30.63
C ASP A 247 12.90 -9.89 30.40
N GLU A 248 13.51 -10.54 29.38
CA GLU A 248 14.94 -10.40 29.07
C GLU A 248 15.34 -8.94 28.80
N ASP A 249 14.54 -8.18 28.06
CA ASP A 249 14.88 -6.81 27.69
C ASP A 249 14.69 -5.83 28.87
N TRP A 250 13.77 -6.14 29.79
CA TRP A 250 13.64 -5.43 31.07
C TRP A 250 14.88 -5.63 31.92
N LEU A 251 15.31 -6.88 32.09
CA LEU A 251 16.51 -7.25 32.87
C LEU A 251 17.80 -6.69 32.24
N ASP A 252 17.88 -6.63 30.91
CA ASP A 252 18.97 -6.02 30.16
C ASP A 252 18.95 -4.46 30.20
N GLY A 253 17.95 -3.85 30.84
CA GLY A 253 17.82 -2.39 30.94
C GLY A 253 17.53 -1.70 29.60
N LYS A 254 16.90 -2.39 28.65
CA LYS A 254 16.54 -1.84 27.33
C LYS A 254 15.25 -1.03 27.34
N PHE A 255 14.42 -1.17 28.38
CA PHE A 255 13.23 -0.34 28.55
C PHE A 255 13.63 1.13 28.74
N LEU A 256 12.86 2.03 28.14
CA LEU A 256 13.11 3.46 28.24
C LEU A 256 13.05 3.90 29.71
N ARG A 257 14.12 4.52 30.18
CA ARG A 257 14.12 5.34 31.39
C ARG A 257 14.14 6.81 30.99
N HIS A 258 13.10 7.54 31.38
CA HIS A 258 13.01 8.97 31.10
C HIS A 258 14.07 9.73 31.89
N ILE A 259 14.63 10.79 31.28
CA ILE A 259 15.68 11.62 31.89
C ILE A 259 15.18 12.28 33.18
N ILE A 260 13.89 12.64 33.20
CA ILE A 260 13.16 13.15 34.36
C ILE A 260 12.05 12.16 34.66
N ASP A 261 11.79 11.88 35.94
CA ASP A 261 10.67 11.05 36.35
C ASP A 261 9.37 11.88 36.35
N PRO A 262 8.43 11.62 35.41
CA PRO A 262 7.21 12.40 35.29
C PRO A 262 6.22 12.15 36.44
N ASN A 263 6.42 11.13 37.28
CA ASN A 263 5.59 10.92 38.47
C ASN A 263 6.00 11.81 39.65
N HIS A 264 7.21 12.38 39.60
CA HIS A 264 7.79 13.17 40.68
C HIS A 264 8.22 14.59 40.22
N SER A 265 7.99 14.95 38.95
CA SER A 265 8.23 16.28 38.40
C SER A 265 7.00 16.77 37.63
N ASN A 266 6.81 18.10 37.61
CA ASN A 266 5.79 18.77 36.80
C ASN A 266 6.33 19.19 35.41
N ASP A 267 7.58 18.85 35.08
CA ASP A 267 8.21 19.21 33.79
C ASP A 267 7.64 18.41 32.61
N ALA A 268 7.00 17.27 32.89
CA ALA A 268 6.31 16.44 31.90
C ALA A 268 5.12 15.70 32.55
N PRO A 269 3.98 15.53 31.85
CA PRO A 269 2.81 14.87 32.42
C PRO A 269 3.02 13.35 32.57
N ALA A 270 2.69 12.75 33.71
CA ALA A 270 2.81 11.30 33.89
C ALA A 270 1.84 10.52 33.01
N ILE A 271 2.25 9.30 32.63
CA ILE A 271 1.41 8.36 31.88
C ILE A 271 0.71 7.41 32.85
N ARG A 272 -0.62 7.48 32.91
CA ARG A 272 -1.48 6.54 33.65
C ARG A 272 -1.97 5.46 32.70
N ARG A 273 -1.38 4.26 32.79
CA ARG A 273 -1.81 3.08 32.04
C ARG A 273 -3.19 2.60 32.52
N LEU A 274 -4.10 2.34 31.57
CA LEU A 274 -5.41 1.73 31.83
C LEU A 274 -5.45 0.23 31.50
N THR A 275 -4.40 -0.27 30.83
CA THR A 275 -4.19 -1.68 30.46
C THR A 275 -2.73 -2.05 30.71
N GLY A 276 -2.48 -3.31 31.01
CA GLY A 276 -1.14 -3.87 31.23
C GLY A 276 -0.82 -4.99 30.24
N VAL A 277 0.32 -5.64 30.40
CA VAL A 277 0.77 -6.68 29.46
C VAL A 277 -0.05 -7.97 29.58
N VAL A 278 -0.42 -8.35 30.81
CA VAL A 278 -1.12 -9.61 31.14
C VAL A 278 -2.60 -9.58 30.76
N ASP A 279 -3.28 -8.47 31.06
CA ASP A 279 -4.73 -8.35 30.94
C ASP A 279 -5.13 -7.23 29.97
N ASP A 280 -6.05 -7.56 29.07
CA ASP A 280 -6.80 -6.59 28.28
C ASP A 280 -7.74 -5.72 29.15
N TYR A 281 -8.40 -4.74 28.55
CA TYR A 281 -9.25 -3.80 29.27
C TYR A 281 -10.36 -4.50 30.09
N LYS A 282 -10.29 -4.32 31.41
CA LYS A 282 -11.30 -4.74 32.38
C LYS A 282 -12.03 -3.51 32.91
N ALA A 283 -13.26 -3.71 33.37
CA ALA A 283 -14.01 -2.64 34.01
C ALA A 283 -13.24 -2.17 35.26
N LEU A 284 -12.92 -0.88 35.32
CA LEU A 284 -11.97 -0.35 36.30
C LEU A 284 -12.50 -0.45 37.74
N ALA A 285 -13.82 -0.52 37.93
CA ALA A 285 -14.48 -0.69 39.24
C ALA A 285 -13.86 0.22 40.34
N LYS A 286 -13.05 -0.33 41.26
CA LYS A 286 -12.38 0.42 42.33
C LYS A 286 -11.27 1.37 41.83
N GLY A 287 -10.75 1.17 40.62
CA GLY A 287 -9.74 2.00 39.95
C GLY A 287 -10.32 3.10 39.05
N ILE A 288 -11.62 3.39 39.11
CA ILE A 288 -12.25 4.43 38.27
C ILE A 288 -11.63 5.82 38.50
N GLY A 289 -11.08 6.08 39.69
CA GLY A 289 -10.40 7.33 40.02
C GLY A 289 -9.21 7.65 39.12
N THR A 290 -8.58 6.65 38.50
CA THR A 290 -7.51 6.86 37.50
C THR A 290 -8.00 7.66 36.30
N LEU A 291 -9.31 7.69 36.02
CA LEU A 291 -9.90 8.49 34.93
C LEU A 291 -10.14 9.97 35.29
N HIS A 292 -9.88 10.40 36.53
CA HIS A 292 -10.13 11.79 36.95
C HIS A 292 -8.98 12.71 36.56
N TYR A 293 -9.25 13.73 35.75
CA TYR A 293 -8.24 14.71 35.37
C TYR A 293 -7.91 15.69 36.50
N GLU A 294 -6.64 16.05 36.58
CA GLU A 294 -6.10 17.02 37.50
C GLU A 294 -6.32 18.45 36.97
N PHE A 295 -6.75 19.37 37.82
CA PHE A 295 -6.94 20.79 37.50
C PHE A 295 -6.03 21.64 38.38
N VAL A 296 -5.29 22.56 37.77
CA VAL A 296 -4.50 23.59 38.48
C VAL A 296 -5.43 24.74 38.88
N ASP A 297 -6.32 25.14 37.98
CA ASP A 297 -7.36 26.14 38.21
C ASP A 297 -8.73 25.57 37.84
N HIS A 298 -9.55 25.30 38.86
CA HIS A 298 -10.91 24.78 38.69
C HIS A 298 -11.90 25.78 38.07
N SER A 299 -11.54 27.05 37.93
CA SER A 299 -12.36 28.05 37.24
C SER A 299 -12.23 27.98 35.71
N LEU A 300 -11.16 27.33 35.22
CA LEU A 300 -10.87 27.15 33.80
C LEU A 300 -11.23 25.72 33.35
N PRO A 301 -11.62 25.53 32.08
CA PRO A 301 -11.87 24.19 31.55
C PRO A 301 -10.56 23.40 31.41
N LEU A 302 -10.66 22.07 31.20
CA LEU A 302 -9.47 21.22 31.02
C LEU A 302 -8.65 21.62 29.78
N ILE A 303 -9.31 22.11 28.73
CA ILE A 303 -8.68 22.51 27.46
C ILE A 303 -7.82 23.77 27.57
N ASP A 304 -7.94 24.53 28.66
CA ASP A 304 -7.09 25.70 28.88
C ASP A 304 -5.64 25.24 29.13
N SER A 305 -4.68 25.91 28.50
CA SER A 305 -3.25 25.58 28.61
C SER A 305 -2.76 25.44 30.06
N ALA A 306 -3.30 26.21 31.01
CA ALA A 306 -2.92 26.16 32.42
C ALA A 306 -3.32 24.84 33.10
N ASN A 307 -4.41 24.20 32.64
CA ASN A 307 -4.87 22.90 33.13
C ASN A 307 -4.39 21.74 32.25
N LEU A 308 -4.37 21.95 30.93
CA LEU A 308 -4.12 20.91 29.96
C LEU A 308 -2.71 20.36 30.08
N TYR A 309 -1.69 21.22 30.00
CA TYR A 309 -0.30 20.78 29.96
C TYR A 309 0.14 20.02 31.22
N PRO A 310 -0.20 20.48 32.44
CA PRO A 310 0.15 19.78 33.67
C PRO A 310 -0.67 18.50 33.96
N SER A 311 -1.84 18.33 33.36
CA SER A 311 -2.67 17.13 33.62
C SER A 311 -2.02 15.87 33.06
N ASN A 312 -2.13 14.76 33.82
CA ASN A 312 -1.59 13.47 33.42
C ASN A 312 -2.37 12.88 32.24
N VAL A 313 -1.70 12.04 31.44
CA VAL A 313 -2.32 11.37 30.29
C VAL A 313 -2.78 9.97 30.66
N ARG A 314 -3.93 9.55 30.13
CA ARG A 314 -4.42 8.17 30.21
C ARG A 314 -4.15 7.43 28.90
N VAL A 315 -3.59 6.23 28.98
CA VAL A 315 -3.28 5.39 27.81
C VAL A 315 -3.94 4.02 27.98
N ALA A 316 -4.71 3.59 26.98
CA ALA A 316 -5.30 2.25 26.91
C ALA A 316 -4.93 1.58 25.59
N VAL A 317 -4.44 0.34 25.66
CA VAL A 317 -4.20 -0.53 24.50
C VAL A 317 -5.20 -1.67 24.54
N VAL A 318 -6.12 -1.68 23.59
CA VAL A 318 -7.36 -2.48 23.66
C VAL A 318 -7.54 -3.27 22.38
N LYS A 319 -7.88 -4.57 22.50
CA LYS A 319 -8.18 -5.37 21.30
C LYS A 319 -9.53 -5.02 20.70
N LYS A 320 -9.70 -5.21 19.39
CA LYS A 320 -10.99 -5.09 18.69
C LYS A 320 -11.95 -6.22 19.05
N ASN A 321 -12.54 -6.13 20.23
CA ASN A 321 -13.53 -7.08 20.73
C ASN A 321 -14.73 -6.33 21.29
N SER A 322 -15.94 -6.65 20.83
CA SER A 322 -17.16 -5.91 21.19
C SER A 322 -17.43 -5.90 22.70
N THR A 323 -17.17 -6.99 23.42
CA THR A 323 -17.36 -7.08 24.87
C THR A 323 -16.37 -6.21 25.62
N VAL A 324 -15.11 -6.18 25.18
CA VAL A 324 -14.05 -5.36 25.78
C VAL A 324 -14.32 -3.88 25.52
N LEU A 325 -14.61 -3.50 24.28
CA LEU A 325 -14.93 -2.13 23.90
C LEU A 325 -16.18 -1.62 24.63
N LYS A 326 -17.19 -2.48 24.83
CA LYS A 326 -18.38 -2.12 25.62
C LYS A 326 -18.03 -1.75 27.07
N LYS A 327 -17.05 -2.42 27.70
CA LYS A 327 -16.57 -2.07 29.04
C LYS A 327 -15.84 -0.73 29.02
N LEU A 328 -14.97 -0.51 28.03
CA LEU A 328 -14.28 0.76 27.83
C LEU A 328 -15.26 1.92 27.69
N VAL A 329 -16.22 1.82 26.76
CA VAL A 329 -17.29 2.83 26.57
C VAL A 329 -18.05 3.09 27.87
N ALA A 330 -18.40 2.03 28.62
CA ALA A 330 -19.14 2.17 29.87
C ALA A 330 -18.35 2.92 30.95
N ASP A 331 -17.02 2.74 31.02
CA ASP A 331 -16.18 3.45 31.96
C ASP A 331 -15.83 4.87 31.49
N MET A 332 -15.67 5.09 30.18
CA MET A 332 -15.52 6.45 29.62
C MET A 332 -16.74 7.34 29.95
N ARG A 333 -17.96 6.78 29.96
CA ARG A 333 -19.17 7.52 30.37
C ARG A 333 -19.16 7.97 31.83
N LYS A 334 -18.32 7.37 32.68
CA LYS A 334 -18.22 7.69 34.11
C LYS A 334 -17.16 8.74 34.42
N ILE A 335 -16.44 9.25 33.42
CA ILE A 335 -15.48 10.33 33.61
C ILE A 335 -16.23 11.57 34.13
N PRO A 336 -15.84 12.14 35.29
CA PRO A 336 -16.53 13.31 35.84
C PRO A 336 -16.32 14.58 35.03
N THR A 337 -15.15 14.73 34.42
CA THR A 337 -14.84 15.85 33.53
C THR A 337 -15.77 15.81 32.31
N PRO A 338 -16.36 16.95 31.90
CA PRO A 338 -17.19 17.00 30.70
C PRO A 338 -16.49 16.40 29.49
N HIS A 339 -17.13 15.47 28.80
CA HIS A 339 -16.51 14.71 27.70
C HIS A 339 -16.09 15.58 26.51
N ASP A 340 -16.76 16.71 26.33
CA ASP A 340 -16.43 17.72 25.34
C ASP A 340 -15.20 18.56 25.71
N GLN A 341 -14.60 18.38 26.89
CA GLN A 341 -13.35 19.01 27.31
C GLN A 341 -12.15 18.07 27.26
N ILE A 342 -12.31 16.81 26.84
CA ILE A 342 -11.24 15.79 26.85
C ILE A 342 -10.63 15.67 25.46
N PRO A 343 -9.41 16.19 25.19
CA PRO A 343 -8.74 15.97 23.93
C PRO A 343 -8.23 14.52 23.89
N ALA A 344 -8.77 13.72 22.98
CA ALA A 344 -8.47 12.31 22.86
C ALA A 344 -7.86 11.97 21.49
N LEU A 345 -6.98 10.98 21.46
CA LEU A 345 -6.46 10.37 20.23
C LEU A 345 -6.83 8.89 20.23
N ILE A 346 -7.49 8.44 19.17
CA ILE A 346 -7.82 7.05 18.91
C ILE A 346 -6.98 6.60 17.72
N ILE A 347 -6.03 5.70 17.98
CA ILE A 347 -5.25 5.01 16.95
C ILE A 347 -5.97 3.69 16.65
N ASP A 348 -6.31 3.46 15.38
CA ASP A 348 -6.91 2.21 14.94
C ASP A 348 -5.94 1.40 14.06
N ASP A 349 -5.23 0.43 14.65
CA ASP A 349 -4.29 -0.42 13.93
C ASP A 349 -4.98 -1.56 13.17
N GLU A 350 -4.54 -1.82 11.94
CA GLU A 350 -5.23 -2.64 10.94
C GLU A 350 -6.70 -2.20 10.76
N ALA A 351 -6.90 -0.91 10.47
CA ALA A 351 -8.22 -0.28 10.35
C ALA A 351 -9.11 -0.89 9.26
N ASP A 352 -8.54 -1.63 8.30
CA ASP A 352 -9.29 -2.39 7.29
C ASP A 352 -9.98 -3.64 7.87
N GLN A 353 -9.60 -4.05 9.08
CA GLN A 353 -10.08 -5.25 9.75
C GLN A 353 -10.93 -4.92 10.98
N ALA A 354 -12.14 -5.50 11.00
CA ALA A 354 -13.13 -5.44 12.08
C ALA A 354 -13.76 -4.06 12.38
N SER A 355 -13.05 -2.96 12.13
CA SER A 355 -13.55 -1.59 12.32
C SER A 355 -14.55 -1.16 11.25
N VAL A 356 -14.33 -1.57 9.99
CA VAL A 356 -15.22 -1.28 8.86
C VAL A 356 -16.59 -1.93 9.05
N ASN A 357 -17.67 -1.18 8.80
CA ASN A 357 -19.01 -1.72 8.81
C ASN A 357 -19.26 -2.64 7.60
N THR A 358 -19.62 -3.90 7.85
CA THR A 358 -19.87 -4.91 6.82
C THR A 358 -21.34 -5.29 6.70
N GLU A 359 -22.25 -4.56 7.35
CA GLU A 359 -23.69 -4.75 7.17
C GLU A 359 -24.13 -4.27 5.79
N ASN A 360 -25.12 -4.93 5.19
CA ASN A 360 -25.53 -4.66 3.82
C ASN A 360 -26.46 -3.43 3.75
N PRO A 361 -26.04 -2.32 3.11
CA PRO A 361 -26.85 -1.10 3.07
C PRO A 361 -28.23 -1.27 2.42
N LYS A 362 -28.38 -2.25 1.51
CA LYS A 362 -29.67 -2.53 0.85
C LYS A 362 -30.73 -3.09 1.80
N LYS A 363 -30.33 -3.52 2.99
CA LYS A 363 -31.24 -4.04 4.03
C LYS A 363 -31.62 -3.00 5.07
N PHE A 364 -31.01 -1.82 5.02
CA PHE A 364 -31.24 -0.77 6.01
C PHE A 364 -32.67 -0.24 5.92
N ALA A 365 -33.28 -0.01 7.08
CA ALA A 365 -34.51 0.78 7.12
C ALA A 365 -34.20 2.22 6.68
N ALA A 366 -35.16 2.88 6.03
CA ALA A 366 -34.98 4.24 5.55
C ALA A 366 -34.51 5.18 6.69
N GLY A 367 -33.35 5.81 6.49
CA GLY A 367 -32.75 6.74 7.45
C GLY A 367 -32.06 6.09 8.66
N LYS A 368 -31.81 4.77 8.66
CA LYS A 368 -31.05 4.09 9.73
C LYS A 368 -29.86 3.31 9.16
N VAL A 369 -28.68 3.55 9.72
CA VAL A 369 -27.49 2.74 9.44
C VAL A 369 -27.40 1.60 10.45
N GLU A 370 -27.48 0.35 10.01
CA GLU A 370 -27.20 -0.81 10.87
C GLU A 370 -25.68 -1.04 10.93
N ARG A 371 -25.14 -1.29 12.13
CA ARG A 371 -23.70 -1.39 12.39
C ARG A 371 -23.33 -2.74 12.97
N THR A 372 -22.17 -3.26 12.56
CA THR A 372 -21.55 -4.40 13.24
C THR A 372 -21.22 -4.06 14.71
N ALA A 373 -21.15 -5.07 15.57
CA ALA A 373 -20.98 -4.85 17.01
C ALA A 373 -19.71 -4.07 17.39
N ILE A 374 -18.60 -4.25 16.65
CA ILE A 374 -17.34 -3.52 16.88
C ILE A 374 -17.46 -2.09 16.35
N ASN A 375 -17.92 -1.90 15.11
CA ASN A 375 -18.13 -0.59 14.50
C ASN A 375 -19.07 0.28 15.36
N GLN A 376 -20.13 -0.31 15.94
CA GLN A 376 -21.02 0.38 16.87
C GLN A 376 -20.30 0.87 18.13
N GLN A 377 -19.41 0.08 18.73
CA GLN A 377 -18.70 0.54 19.94
C GLN A 377 -17.68 1.65 19.61
N ILE A 378 -17.03 1.59 18.46
CA ILE A 378 -16.15 2.68 17.99
C ILE A 378 -16.98 3.95 17.76
N SER A 379 -18.13 3.83 17.08
CA SER A 379 -19.06 4.96 16.87
C SER A 379 -19.51 5.57 18.21
N ASN A 380 -19.88 4.73 19.19
CA ASN A 380 -20.24 5.18 20.54
C ASN A 380 -19.10 5.94 21.26
N LEU A 381 -17.83 5.56 21.02
CA LEU A 381 -16.67 6.29 21.58
C LEU A 381 -16.53 7.66 20.91
N LEU A 382 -16.64 7.71 19.58
CA LEU A 382 -16.53 8.94 18.79
C LEU A 382 -17.67 9.93 19.10
N GLU A 383 -18.89 9.45 19.32
CA GLU A 383 -20.03 10.27 19.76
C GLU A 383 -19.83 10.82 21.17
N LEU A 384 -19.34 9.98 22.09
CA LEU A 384 -19.11 10.37 23.48
C LEU A 384 -17.99 11.41 23.59
N LEU A 385 -16.88 11.20 22.88
CA LEU A 385 -15.69 12.04 22.92
C LEU A 385 -15.68 12.99 21.72
N ARG A 386 -16.41 14.10 21.79
CA ARG A 386 -16.55 15.05 20.68
C ARG A 386 -15.25 15.71 20.20
N ARG A 387 -14.18 15.61 20.99
CA ARG A 387 -12.81 16.08 20.67
C ARG A 387 -11.84 14.93 20.35
N SER A 388 -12.33 13.69 20.22
CA SER A 388 -11.45 12.58 19.83
C SER A 388 -11.00 12.76 18.39
N GLN A 389 -9.74 12.49 18.12
CA GLN A 389 -9.17 12.42 16.79
C GLN A 389 -9.01 10.95 16.42
N TYR A 390 -9.50 10.54 15.26
CA TYR A 390 -9.44 9.14 14.82
C TYR A 390 -8.42 8.99 13.70
N VAL A 391 -7.42 8.13 13.92
CA VAL A 391 -6.39 7.85 12.91
C VAL A 391 -6.31 6.35 12.68
N GLY A 392 -6.80 5.91 11.52
CA GLY A 392 -6.64 4.53 11.07
C GLY A 392 -5.23 4.28 10.54
N TYR A 393 -4.63 3.15 10.87
CA TYR A 393 -3.38 2.66 10.31
C TYR A 393 -3.66 1.36 9.55
N THR A 394 -3.21 1.27 8.30
CA THR A 394 -3.32 0.03 7.52
C THR A 394 -2.23 -0.06 6.46
N ALA A 395 -1.98 -1.27 5.97
CA ALA A 395 -1.21 -1.47 4.75
C ALA A 395 -2.06 -1.64 3.49
N THR A 396 -3.35 -1.93 3.65
CA THR A 396 -4.26 -2.26 2.54
C THR A 396 -5.55 -1.47 2.72
N PRO A 397 -5.59 -0.21 2.27
CA PRO A 397 -6.67 0.73 2.59
C PRO A 397 -7.97 0.47 1.82
N PHE A 398 -8.02 -0.55 0.96
CA PHE A 398 -9.14 -0.82 0.04
C PHE A 398 -10.50 -0.84 0.74
N ALA A 399 -10.60 -1.52 1.89
CA ALA A 399 -11.86 -1.57 2.65
C ALA A 399 -12.23 -0.22 3.28
N ASN A 400 -11.25 0.59 3.66
CA ASN A 400 -11.45 1.89 4.29
C ASN A 400 -11.97 2.93 3.29
N VAL A 401 -11.41 2.92 2.07
CA VAL A 401 -11.83 3.86 1.01
C VAL A 401 -13.18 3.50 0.40
N PHE A 402 -13.66 2.27 0.58
CA PHE A 402 -15.03 1.86 0.22
C PHE A 402 -16.07 2.11 1.33
N VAL A 403 -15.72 2.74 2.45
CA VAL A 403 -16.73 3.18 3.43
C VAL A 403 -17.53 4.35 2.85
N ASP A 404 -18.82 4.44 3.18
CA ASP A 404 -19.67 5.56 2.76
C ASP A 404 -19.14 6.90 3.34
N PRO A 405 -18.75 7.87 2.50
CA PRO A 405 -18.21 9.15 2.95
C PRO A 405 -19.27 10.06 3.61
N ASP A 406 -20.57 9.80 3.40
CA ASP A 406 -21.66 10.63 3.93
C ASP A 406 -22.12 10.18 5.34
N ASP A 407 -21.65 9.03 5.83
CA ASP A 407 -21.92 8.53 7.17
C ASP A 407 -21.01 9.20 8.22
N SER A 408 -21.49 10.32 8.79
CA SER A 408 -20.74 11.15 9.74
C SER A 408 -20.31 10.44 11.04
N GLU A 409 -20.96 9.35 11.44
CA GLU A 409 -20.59 8.54 12.61
C GLU A 409 -19.50 7.51 12.28
N ASN A 410 -19.22 7.27 10.99
CA ASN A 410 -18.33 6.21 10.54
C ASN A 410 -16.85 6.59 10.63
N ILE A 411 -16.00 5.63 10.28
CA ILE A 411 -14.53 5.73 10.31
C ILE A 411 -13.92 6.15 8.97
N PHE A 412 -14.72 6.66 8.04
CA PHE A 412 -14.21 7.14 6.74
C PHE A 412 -13.22 8.29 6.97
N PRO A 413 -12.03 8.28 6.33
CA PRO A 413 -11.00 9.29 6.52
C PRO A 413 -11.41 10.61 5.84
N THR A 414 -12.26 11.39 6.50
CA THR A 414 -12.88 12.58 5.91
C THR A 414 -11.90 13.75 5.77
N ASP A 415 -10.95 13.87 6.71
CA ASP A 415 -10.07 15.02 6.81
C ASP A 415 -8.72 14.82 6.13
N PHE A 416 -8.13 13.61 6.18
CA PHE A 416 -6.84 13.37 5.52
C PHE A 416 -6.50 11.90 5.24
N ILE A 417 -5.65 11.69 4.23
CA ILE A 417 -4.94 10.44 3.96
C ILE A 417 -3.45 10.77 3.87
N VAL A 418 -2.62 10.06 4.64
CA VAL A 418 -1.15 10.15 4.60
C VAL A 418 -0.59 8.82 4.11
N SER A 419 -0.01 8.82 2.91
CA SER A 419 0.75 7.70 2.36
C SER A 419 2.22 7.83 2.78
N LEU A 420 2.68 6.92 3.63
CA LEU A 420 4.06 6.88 4.11
C LEU A 420 5.00 6.39 2.99
N PRO A 421 6.18 7.02 2.83
CA PRO A 421 7.16 6.56 1.87
C PRO A 421 7.70 5.18 2.26
N ARG A 422 8.23 4.46 1.27
CA ARG A 422 8.90 3.19 1.51
C ARG A 422 10.17 3.44 2.35
N PRO A 423 10.34 2.80 3.51
CA PRO A 423 11.56 2.97 4.31
C PRO A 423 12.78 2.42 3.59
N ASP A 424 13.94 3.02 3.84
CA ASP A 424 15.23 2.49 3.39
C ASP A 424 15.51 1.13 4.05
N ASN A 425 16.15 0.22 3.31
CA ASN A 425 16.47 -1.15 3.77
C ASN A 425 15.28 -2.08 4.09
N TYR A 426 14.05 -1.62 3.87
CA TYR A 426 12.85 -2.47 3.92
C TYR A 426 12.74 -3.31 2.64
N MET A 427 12.55 -4.64 2.79
CA MET A 427 12.19 -5.52 1.68
C MET A 427 10.67 -5.64 1.59
N GLY A 428 10.09 -5.13 0.50
CA GLY A 428 8.67 -5.22 0.17
C GLY A 428 8.40 -6.12 -1.03
N GLY A 429 7.19 -6.05 -1.57
CA GLY A 429 6.77 -6.83 -2.75
C GLY A 429 7.71 -6.69 -3.94
N ALA A 430 8.08 -5.44 -4.28
CA ALA A 430 8.94 -5.15 -5.41
C ALA A 430 10.36 -5.79 -5.32
N ASP A 431 10.82 -6.22 -4.14
CA ASP A 431 12.12 -6.90 -4.01
C ASP A 431 12.08 -8.39 -4.36
N PHE A 432 10.90 -8.95 -4.63
CA PHE A 432 10.71 -10.35 -5.01
C PHE A 432 10.21 -10.51 -6.46
N HIS A 433 9.87 -9.41 -7.12
CA HIS A 433 9.35 -9.37 -8.48
C HIS A 433 10.29 -8.58 -9.40
N ASP A 434 10.41 -9.04 -10.65
CA ASP A 434 11.13 -8.31 -11.69
C ASP A 434 10.13 -7.36 -12.36
N ARG A 435 10.38 -6.05 -12.36
CA ARG A 435 9.48 -5.10 -13.04
C ARG A 435 9.61 -5.21 -14.56
N GLU A 436 8.48 -5.09 -15.26
CA GLU A 436 8.47 -4.99 -16.71
C GLU A 436 9.21 -3.71 -17.15
N GLY A 437 10.36 -3.88 -17.83
CA GLY A 437 11.20 -2.77 -18.31
C GLY A 437 12.59 -2.70 -17.70
N ASP A 438 12.79 -3.18 -16.46
CA ASP A 438 14.06 -3.03 -15.72
C ASP A 438 15.20 -3.88 -16.30
N LEU A 439 14.87 -5.02 -16.89
CA LEU A 439 15.87 -5.99 -17.36
C LEU A 439 16.28 -5.76 -18.82
N GLY A 440 15.48 -5.04 -19.63
CA GLY A 440 15.66 -4.95 -21.08
C GLY A 440 15.31 -6.25 -21.83
N TYR A 441 14.80 -6.13 -23.05
CA TYR A 441 14.36 -7.29 -23.84
C TYR A 441 15.55 -8.19 -24.23
N GLY A 442 15.48 -9.48 -23.89
CA GLY A 442 16.49 -10.49 -24.26
C GLY A 442 17.73 -10.56 -23.35
N VAL A 443 17.76 -9.84 -22.23
CA VAL A 443 18.83 -9.95 -21.24
C VAL A 443 18.66 -11.20 -20.38
N GLU A 444 19.75 -11.93 -20.16
CA GLU A 444 19.75 -13.11 -19.29
C GLU A 444 19.50 -12.71 -17.83
N LYS A 445 18.55 -13.38 -17.19
CA LYS A 445 18.26 -13.19 -15.76
C LYS A 445 19.32 -13.86 -14.90
N THR A 446 20.05 -13.06 -14.15
CA THR A 446 21.06 -13.47 -13.16
C THR A 446 20.63 -13.01 -11.75
N PRO A 447 21.18 -13.58 -10.67
CA PRO A 447 20.94 -13.05 -9.32
C PRO A 447 21.25 -11.56 -9.13
N ALA A 448 22.12 -10.98 -9.96
CA ALA A 448 22.52 -9.58 -9.87
C ALA A 448 21.48 -8.61 -10.47
N ASN A 449 20.76 -9.02 -11.51
CA ASN A 449 19.77 -8.16 -12.20
C ASN A 449 18.32 -8.57 -11.93
N SER A 450 18.03 -9.82 -11.57
CA SER A 450 16.68 -10.34 -11.34
C SER A 450 16.43 -10.63 -9.86
N ASN A 451 15.37 -10.05 -9.33
CA ASN A 451 14.83 -10.27 -8.00
C ASN A 451 14.23 -11.67 -7.89
N GLU A 452 13.51 -12.12 -8.93
CA GLU A 452 12.97 -13.48 -9.00
C GLU A 452 14.10 -14.51 -8.85
N ARG A 453 15.17 -14.37 -9.63
CA ARG A 453 16.34 -15.27 -9.55
C ARG A 453 17.04 -15.20 -8.20
N ALA A 454 17.16 -14.02 -7.62
CA ALA A 454 17.82 -13.87 -6.32
C ALA A 454 17.05 -14.56 -5.19
N PHE A 455 15.74 -14.33 -5.09
CA PHE A 455 14.99 -14.62 -3.86
C PHE A 455 13.89 -15.68 -3.99
N VAL A 456 13.46 -16.06 -5.19
CA VAL A 456 12.24 -16.86 -5.40
C VAL A 456 12.55 -18.26 -5.93
N ARG A 457 11.92 -19.28 -5.36
CA ARG A 457 12.03 -20.69 -5.75
C ARG A 457 10.64 -21.23 -6.05
N ASP A 458 10.45 -21.83 -7.22
CA ASP A 458 9.16 -22.32 -7.67
C ASP A 458 8.80 -23.64 -7.01
N LEU A 459 7.53 -23.80 -6.63
CA LEU A 459 6.94 -25.07 -6.19
C LEU A 459 5.95 -25.55 -7.26
N ARG A 460 6.21 -26.74 -7.83
CA ARG A 460 5.40 -27.42 -8.86
C ARG A 460 5.36 -28.95 -8.62
N PRO A 461 4.92 -29.41 -7.43
CA PRO A 461 4.94 -30.83 -7.12
C PRO A 461 3.93 -31.59 -7.98
N GLN A 462 4.37 -32.62 -8.70
CA GLN A 462 3.48 -33.48 -9.50
C GLN A 462 3.06 -34.75 -8.73
N CYS A 463 3.84 -35.14 -7.73
CA CYS A 463 3.55 -36.23 -6.81
C CYS A 463 3.98 -35.89 -5.37
N ASP A 464 3.69 -36.80 -4.44
CA ASP A 464 4.08 -36.62 -3.03
C ASP A 464 5.62 -36.62 -2.85
N ASP A 465 6.35 -37.41 -3.64
CA ASP A 465 7.83 -37.44 -3.60
C ASP A 465 8.43 -36.09 -4.03
N ASP A 466 7.88 -35.45 -5.07
CA ASP A 466 8.29 -34.11 -5.50
C ASP A 466 8.04 -33.09 -4.38
N ARG A 467 6.87 -33.16 -3.75
CA ARG A 467 6.49 -32.25 -2.64
C ARG A 467 7.45 -32.39 -1.47
N ASP A 468 7.82 -33.61 -1.11
CA ASP A 468 8.78 -33.85 -0.02
C ASP A 468 10.19 -33.38 -0.38
N ALA A 469 10.62 -33.53 -1.64
CA ALA A 469 11.89 -32.99 -2.12
C ALA A 469 11.93 -31.45 -2.08
N GLU A 470 10.85 -30.79 -2.49
CA GLU A 470 10.71 -29.33 -2.42
C GLU A 470 10.72 -28.82 -0.97
N ARG A 471 10.00 -29.48 -0.06
CA ARG A 471 9.99 -29.16 1.37
C ARG A 471 11.38 -29.36 2.00
N LEU A 472 12.08 -30.43 1.63
CA LEU A 472 13.46 -30.66 2.07
C LEU A 472 14.40 -29.57 1.57
N GLY A 473 14.26 -29.14 0.31
CA GLY A 473 15.05 -28.03 -0.24
C GLY A 473 14.82 -26.71 0.51
N ALA A 474 13.58 -26.42 0.92
CA ALA A 474 13.29 -25.27 1.77
C ALA A 474 13.90 -25.41 3.18
N LEU A 475 13.86 -26.61 3.76
CA LEU A 475 14.47 -26.88 5.05
C LEU A 475 16.00 -26.72 5.02
N ASP A 476 16.64 -27.16 3.94
CA ASP A 476 18.07 -26.98 3.70
C ASP A 476 18.45 -25.50 3.61
N ALA A 477 17.66 -24.69 2.88
CA ALA A 477 17.87 -23.24 2.82
C ALA A 477 17.72 -22.59 4.20
N TYR A 478 16.78 -23.07 5.02
CA TYR A 478 16.61 -22.59 6.38
C TYR A 478 17.82 -22.91 7.27
N VAL A 479 18.37 -24.13 7.21
CA VAL A 479 19.59 -24.49 7.96
C VAL A 479 20.80 -23.70 7.47
N LEU A 480 21.00 -23.62 6.15
CA LEU A 480 22.15 -22.93 5.56
C LEU A 480 22.14 -21.43 5.86
N SER A 481 20.99 -20.77 5.75
CA SER A 481 20.85 -19.36 6.13
C SER A 481 21.13 -19.12 7.61
N GLY A 482 20.74 -20.06 8.49
CA GLY A 482 21.08 -20.01 9.92
C GLY A 482 22.59 -20.10 10.15
N ALA A 483 23.26 -21.02 9.46
CA ALA A 483 24.72 -21.16 9.53
C ALA A 483 25.45 -19.89 9.06
N VAL A 484 25.01 -19.27 7.96
CA VAL A 484 25.61 -18.02 7.46
C VAL A 484 25.38 -16.86 8.46
N LYS A 485 24.22 -16.78 9.11
CA LYS A 485 23.98 -15.76 10.16
C LYS A 485 24.90 -15.95 11.37
N LEU A 486 25.11 -17.19 11.82
CA LEU A 486 26.06 -17.46 12.92
C LEU A 486 27.51 -17.15 12.51
N PHE A 487 27.88 -17.44 11.27
CA PHE A 487 29.17 -17.04 10.72
C PHE A 487 29.33 -15.51 10.74
N ARG A 488 28.36 -14.75 10.23
CA ARG A 488 28.36 -13.28 10.25
C ARG A 488 28.46 -12.72 11.67
N MET A 489 27.70 -13.29 12.60
CA MET A 489 27.76 -12.94 14.02
C MET A 489 29.17 -13.18 14.60
N SER A 490 29.84 -14.28 14.23
CA SER A 490 31.21 -14.57 14.66
C SER A 490 32.25 -13.57 14.11
N CYS A 491 31.96 -12.94 12.97
CA CYS A 491 32.79 -11.92 12.34
C CYS A 491 32.55 -10.52 12.92
N GLY A 492 31.53 -10.34 13.77
CA GLY A 492 31.16 -9.05 14.34
C GLY A 492 30.32 -8.17 13.41
N ASP A 493 29.65 -8.77 12.42
CA ASP A 493 28.76 -8.06 11.51
C ASP A 493 27.61 -7.37 12.27
N ALA A 494 27.16 -6.21 11.75
CA ALA A 494 26.01 -5.51 12.28
C ALA A 494 24.70 -6.26 11.95
N GLY A 495 23.93 -6.57 12.99
CA GLY A 495 22.64 -7.27 12.94
C GLY A 495 22.40 -8.01 14.25
N ASP A 496 21.19 -7.98 14.81
CA ASP A 496 20.97 -8.62 16.12
C ASP A 496 21.05 -10.15 16.05
N PHE A 497 20.83 -10.73 14.86
CA PHE A 497 20.72 -12.16 14.55
C PHE A 497 20.00 -12.98 15.65
N ARG A 498 19.12 -12.33 16.44
CA ARG A 498 18.53 -12.87 17.67
C ARG A 498 17.58 -13.99 17.33
N HIS A 499 16.80 -13.78 16.27
CA HIS A 499 15.78 -14.70 15.77
C HIS A 499 16.22 -15.30 14.45
N HIS A 500 15.82 -16.55 14.20
CA HIS A 500 15.98 -17.25 12.94
C HIS A 500 14.74 -18.10 12.70
N THR A 501 13.93 -17.75 11.71
CA THR A 501 12.64 -18.43 11.52
C THR A 501 12.41 -18.86 10.09
N MET A 502 11.67 -19.96 9.97
CA MET A 502 11.06 -20.42 8.73
C MET A 502 9.55 -20.33 8.86
N LEU A 503 8.86 -19.85 7.84
CA LEU A 503 7.41 -19.84 7.78
C LEU A 503 6.92 -20.89 6.79
N VAL A 504 6.04 -21.78 7.23
CA VAL A 504 5.37 -22.76 6.38
C VAL A 504 3.87 -22.48 6.38
N HIS A 505 3.33 -22.21 5.19
CA HIS A 505 1.94 -21.83 5.01
C HIS A 505 1.28 -22.54 3.83
N GLU A 506 0.59 -23.65 4.11
CA GLU A 506 -0.14 -24.42 3.08
C GLU A 506 -1.66 -24.30 3.20
N SER A 507 -2.20 -24.29 4.43
CA SER A 507 -3.65 -24.34 4.67
C SER A 507 -4.19 -23.24 5.59
N VAL A 508 -5.52 -23.18 5.67
CA VAL A 508 -6.31 -22.43 6.65
C VAL A 508 -6.84 -23.31 7.79
N LYS A 509 -6.86 -24.64 7.62
CA LYS A 509 -7.50 -25.56 8.56
C LYS A 509 -6.52 -25.98 9.65
N GLN A 510 -6.88 -25.73 10.90
CA GLN A 510 -6.08 -26.09 12.07
C GLN A 510 -5.65 -27.57 12.09
N ALA A 511 -6.56 -28.49 11.72
CA ALA A 511 -6.26 -29.92 11.66
C ALA A 511 -5.17 -30.26 10.63
N GLU A 512 -5.08 -29.49 9.54
CA GLU A 512 -4.05 -29.67 8.51
C GLU A 512 -2.70 -29.08 8.98
N HIS A 513 -2.70 -28.09 9.89
CA HIS A 513 -1.45 -27.54 10.44
C HIS A 513 -0.71 -28.53 11.34
N SER A 514 -1.42 -29.31 12.15
CA SER A 514 -0.78 -30.32 13.00
C SER A 514 -0.13 -31.42 12.16
N ALA A 515 -0.83 -31.91 11.13
CA ALA A 515 -0.28 -32.90 10.20
C ALA A 515 0.96 -32.34 9.48
N LEU A 516 0.89 -31.11 8.97
CA LEU A 516 2.01 -30.43 8.33
C LEU A 516 3.21 -30.25 9.26
N ALA A 517 2.98 -29.94 10.54
CA ALA A 517 4.05 -29.84 11.52
C ALA A 517 4.71 -31.19 11.81
N ASP A 518 3.93 -32.27 11.85
CA ASP A 518 4.47 -33.63 12.00
C ASP A 518 5.28 -34.04 10.76
N GLU A 519 4.83 -33.68 9.55
CA GLU A 519 5.56 -33.89 8.30
C GLU A 519 6.91 -33.17 8.30
N PHE A 520 6.95 -31.87 8.61
CA PHE A 520 8.21 -31.12 8.72
C PHE A 520 9.11 -31.64 9.86
N THR A 521 8.54 -32.13 10.95
CA THR A 521 9.30 -32.76 12.04
C THR A 521 9.92 -34.08 11.59
N ALA A 522 9.20 -34.88 10.79
CA ALA A 522 9.72 -36.12 10.22
C ALA A 522 10.84 -35.83 9.21
N LEU A 523 10.64 -34.85 8.32
CA LEU A 523 11.66 -34.39 7.37
C LEU A 523 12.92 -33.90 8.08
N TRP A 524 12.78 -33.09 9.14
CA TRP A 524 13.92 -32.65 9.95
C TRP A 524 14.75 -33.81 10.50
N LYS A 525 14.08 -34.86 11.00
CA LYS A 525 14.75 -36.05 11.56
C LYS A 525 15.47 -36.87 10.49
N SER A 526 14.91 -36.96 9.27
CA SER A 526 15.50 -37.74 8.17
C SER A 526 16.51 -36.95 7.33
N ALA A 527 16.54 -35.62 7.41
CA ALA A 527 17.37 -34.74 6.59
C ALA A 527 18.89 -34.97 6.76
N GLY A 528 19.31 -35.52 7.90
CA GLY A 528 20.68 -36.00 8.12
C GLY A 528 21.76 -34.92 8.03
N TYR A 529 21.56 -33.75 8.65
CA TYR A 529 22.47 -32.59 8.55
C TYR A 529 23.90 -32.81 9.08
N SER A 530 24.13 -33.86 9.86
CA SER A 530 25.46 -34.30 10.31
C SER A 530 26.08 -35.40 9.44
N SER A 531 25.36 -35.91 8.44
CA SER A 531 25.83 -36.96 7.53
C SER A 531 26.54 -36.37 6.30
N ALA A 532 27.41 -37.16 5.66
CA ALA A 532 28.06 -36.76 4.41
C ALA A 532 27.04 -36.37 3.32
N ALA A 533 25.97 -37.16 3.15
CA ALA A 533 24.92 -36.87 2.18
C ALA A 533 24.19 -35.55 2.46
N GLY A 534 23.94 -35.24 3.74
CA GLY A 534 23.35 -33.96 4.14
C GLY A 534 24.26 -32.77 3.86
N LEU A 535 25.55 -32.90 4.18
CA LEU A 535 26.56 -31.87 3.91
C LEU A 535 26.77 -31.64 2.41
N ASP A 536 26.79 -32.71 1.59
CA ASP A 536 26.90 -32.59 0.13
C ASP A 536 25.70 -31.84 -0.46
N ARG A 537 24.49 -32.09 0.06
CA ARG A 537 23.27 -31.38 -0.35
C ARG A 537 23.33 -29.89 0.00
N LEU A 538 23.75 -29.56 1.23
CA LEU A 538 23.95 -28.16 1.66
C LEU A 538 25.06 -27.47 0.86
N LYS A 539 26.14 -28.18 0.52
CA LYS A 539 27.23 -27.66 -0.32
C LYS A 539 26.76 -27.33 -1.73
N ALA A 540 25.96 -28.22 -2.34
CA ALA A 540 25.36 -27.96 -3.65
C ALA A 540 24.44 -26.74 -3.61
N LEU A 541 23.63 -26.59 -2.57
CA LEU A 541 22.77 -25.41 -2.38
C LEU A 541 23.59 -24.13 -2.18
N TRP A 542 24.68 -24.20 -1.41
CA TRP A 542 25.59 -23.07 -1.23
C TRP A 542 26.19 -22.58 -2.56
N GLU A 543 26.79 -23.48 -3.33
CA GLU A 543 27.49 -23.12 -4.57
C GLU A 543 26.55 -22.62 -5.68
N ASN A 544 25.35 -23.21 -5.80
CA ASN A 544 24.42 -22.90 -6.89
C ASN A 544 23.44 -21.76 -6.57
N ASP A 545 23.25 -21.41 -5.29
CA ASP A 545 22.26 -20.42 -4.86
C ASP A 545 22.86 -19.37 -3.92
N PHE A 546 23.19 -19.74 -2.67
CA PHE A 546 23.52 -18.74 -1.65
C PHE A 546 24.78 -17.94 -1.99
N LYS A 547 25.85 -18.60 -2.45
CA LYS A 547 27.10 -17.94 -2.82
C LYS A 547 26.94 -16.90 -3.94
N PRO A 548 26.33 -17.20 -5.12
CA PRO A 548 26.14 -16.20 -6.16
C PRO A 548 25.17 -15.08 -5.74
N VAL A 549 24.13 -15.37 -4.96
CA VAL A 549 23.22 -14.34 -4.45
C VAL A 549 23.91 -13.43 -3.44
N SER A 550 24.61 -13.97 -2.45
CA SER A 550 25.36 -13.20 -1.46
C SER A 550 26.47 -12.35 -2.10
N ALA A 551 27.14 -12.86 -3.13
CA ALA A 551 28.13 -12.07 -3.87
C ALA A 551 27.51 -10.85 -4.59
N ALA A 552 26.25 -10.94 -5.01
CA ALA A 552 25.57 -9.89 -5.76
C ALA A 552 24.69 -8.95 -4.90
N ARG A 553 24.15 -9.45 -3.79
CA ARG A 553 23.05 -8.80 -3.04
C ARG A 553 23.33 -8.60 -1.54
N ALA A 554 24.43 -9.14 -0.99
CA ALA A 554 24.75 -8.90 0.42
C ALA A 554 25.02 -7.42 0.67
N ASP A 555 24.68 -6.94 1.87
CA ASP A 555 25.03 -5.59 2.29
C ASP A 555 26.57 -5.45 2.24
N PRO A 556 27.13 -4.32 1.77
CA PRO A 556 28.59 -4.16 1.63
C PRO A 556 29.39 -4.37 2.92
N ALA A 557 28.73 -4.18 4.08
CA ALA A 557 29.30 -4.39 5.40
C ALA A 557 29.20 -5.85 5.90
N SER A 558 28.49 -6.73 5.18
CA SER A 558 28.31 -8.12 5.58
C SER A 558 29.46 -9.01 5.14
N SER A 559 29.95 -9.82 6.08
CA SER A 559 30.93 -10.86 5.87
C SER A 559 30.31 -12.04 5.13
N ASN A 560 31.03 -12.57 4.13
CA ASN A 560 30.64 -13.76 3.38
C ASN A 560 31.73 -14.84 3.52
N PRO A 561 31.35 -16.12 3.74
CA PRO A 561 32.33 -17.19 3.88
C PRO A 561 33.02 -17.47 2.55
N ALA A 562 34.35 -17.60 2.58
CA ALA A 562 35.16 -17.82 1.37
C ALA A 562 34.94 -19.21 0.74
N SER A 563 34.50 -20.19 1.51
CA SER A 563 34.19 -21.56 1.05
C SER A 563 33.15 -22.22 1.95
N PHE A 564 32.51 -23.28 1.44
CA PHE A 564 31.54 -24.08 2.21
C PHE A 564 32.15 -24.67 3.49
N ASP A 565 33.43 -25.05 3.48
CA ASP A 565 34.10 -25.66 4.63
C ASP A 565 34.10 -24.75 5.86
N LYS A 566 34.04 -23.42 5.67
CA LYS A 566 33.91 -22.44 6.76
C LYS A 566 32.54 -22.44 7.42
N LEU A 567 31.52 -23.02 6.80
CA LEU A 567 30.16 -23.10 7.32
C LEU A 567 29.89 -24.40 8.08
N VAL A 568 30.73 -25.44 7.95
CA VAL A 568 30.48 -26.77 8.53
C VAL A 568 30.25 -26.72 10.04
N GLU A 569 31.07 -25.95 10.77
CA GLU A 569 30.89 -25.77 12.21
C GLU A 569 29.56 -25.05 12.54
N TYR A 570 29.25 -23.98 11.81
CA TYR A 570 28.03 -23.19 12.01
C TYR A 570 26.76 -23.93 11.60
N ILE A 571 26.83 -24.91 10.69
CA ILE A 571 25.70 -25.80 10.38
C ILE A 571 25.33 -26.63 11.61
N GLY A 572 26.32 -27.17 12.34
CA GLY A 572 26.08 -27.87 13.60
C GLY A 572 25.42 -26.96 14.63
N GLN A 573 26.00 -25.77 14.85
CA GLN A 573 25.45 -24.77 15.79
C GLN A 573 24.02 -24.32 15.41
N ALA A 574 23.73 -24.15 14.12
CA ALA A 574 22.40 -23.80 13.64
C ALA A 574 21.40 -24.93 13.92
N CYS A 575 21.77 -26.18 13.66
CA CYS A 575 20.95 -27.34 13.99
C CYS A 575 20.64 -27.42 15.49
N ASP A 576 21.64 -27.20 16.35
CA ASP A 576 21.48 -27.21 17.80
C ASP A 576 20.49 -26.14 18.26
N LYS A 577 20.63 -24.91 17.75
CA LYS A 577 19.71 -23.80 18.06
C LYS A 577 18.28 -24.04 17.57
N ILE A 578 18.12 -24.60 16.37
CA ILE A 578 16.80 -24.92 15.82
C ILE A 578 16.13 -26.03 16.66
N GLY A 579 16.92 -27.03 17.07
CA GLY A 579 16.49 -28.18 17.84
C GLY A 579 16.31 -27.94 19.35
N GLU A 580 16.77 -26.81 19.89
CA GLU A 580 16.65 -26.45 21.30
C GLU A 580 15.19 -26.46 21.79
N GLY A 581 14.91 -26.84 23.04
CA GLY A 581 13.54 -26.90 23.55
C GLY A 581 12.76 -28.17 23.16
N LEU A 582 11.43 -28.10 23.09
CA LEU A 582 10.59 -29.29 22.89
C LEU A 582 10.67 -29.90 21.48
N ARG A 583 10.57 -29.06 20.45
CA ARG A 583 10.56 -29.46 19.02
C ARG A 583 11.08 -28.32 18.14
N PRO A 584 11.62 -28.59 16.93
CA PRO A 584 12.04 -27.56 15.99
C PRO A 584 10.87 -26.85 15.29
N VAL A 585 9.67 -27.44 15.32
CA VAL A 585 8.45 -26.92 14.68
C VAL A 585 7.44 -26.47 15.74
N ILE A 586 6.86 -25.27 15.57
CA ILE A 586 5.81 -24.69 16.41
C ILE A 586 4.57 -24.42 15.54
N VAL A 587 3.38 -24.77 16.05
CA VAL A 587 2.10 -24.52 15.36
C VAL A 587 1.43 -23.28 15.95
N VAL A 588 1.18 -22.28 15.11
CA VAL A 588 0.65 -20.98 15.57
C VAL A 588 -0.83 -20.83 15.17
N ASN A 589 -1.74 -21.19 16.09
CA ASN A 589 -3.20 -21.24 15.86
C ASN A 589 -4.02 -20.22 16.68
N GLY A 590 -5.21 -19.89 16.16
CA GLY A 590 -6.15 -18.84 16.62
C GLY A 590 -6.72 -18.97 18.03
N ASP A 591 -6.99 -20.18 18.50
CA ASP A 591 -7.59 -20.38 19.81
C ASP A 591 -6.53 -20.38 20.93
N ALA A 592 -6.95 -19.88 22.09
CA ALA A 592 -6.16 -19.74 23.30
C ALA A 592 -5.55 -21.07 23.76
N ASP A 593 -4.26 -21.03 24.13
CA ASP A 593 -3.69 -21.61 25.35
C ASP A 593 -4.17 -22.99 25.84
N LYS A 594 -4.62 -23.86 24.93
CA LYS A 594 -5.11 -25.21 25.29
C LYS A 594 -4.11 -26.32 25.04
N ASP A 595 -3.07 -26.07 24.24
CA ASP A 595 -1.94 -27.00 24.12
C ASP A 595 -0.83 -26.56 25.06
N TYR A 596 -0.86 -27.06 26.31
CA TYR A 596 0.27 -27.01 27.25
C TYR A 596 1.54 -27.73 26.74
N LEU A 597 1.50 -28.24 25.51
CA LEU A 597 2.54 -29.01 24.84
C LEU A 597 3.38 -28.17 23.85
N GLN A 598 3.12 -26.86 23.72
CA GLN A 598 3.87 -25.96 22.84
C GLN A 598 4.42 -24.76 23.60
N GLU A 599 5.64 -24.34 23.27
CA GLU A 599 6.24 -23.10 23.76
C GLU A 599 5.45 -21.90 23.20
N PRO A 600 5.08 -20.90 24.02
CA PRO A 600 4.42 -19.70 23.53
C PRO A 600 5.36 -18.94 22.59
N LEU A 601 4.91 -18.67 21.36
CA LEU A 601 5.67 -17.88 20.40
C LEU A 601 5.66 -16.40 20.81
N ASN A 602 6.77 -15.95 21.40
CA ASN A 602 6.97 -14.55 21.75
C ASN A 602 8.39 -14.09 21.37
N PHE A 603 8.52 -13.38 20.24
CA PHE A 603 9.78 -12.80 19.79
C PHE A 603 10.37 -11.75 20.75
N GLN A 604 9.54 -11.23 21.66
CA GLN A 604 9.95 -10.15 22.53
C GLN A 604 10.59 -10.66 23.83
N GLU A 605 10.15 -11.81 24.33
CA GLU A 605 10.65 -12.38 25.58
C GLU A 605 11.90 -13.23 25.39
N HIS A 606 11.97 -14.03 24.31
CA HIS A 606 13.03 -15.02 24.13
C HIS A 606 13.54 -15.08 22.68
N ARG A 607 14.73 -15.66 22.51
CA ARG A 607 15.28 -15.98 21.17
C ARG A 607 14.43 -17.07 20.51
N VAL A 608 14.14 -16.89 19.22
CA VAL A 608 13.27 -17.81 18.47
C VAL A 608 14.03 -18.36 17.27
N TRP A 609 14.40 -19.63 17.34
CA TRP A 609 15.05 -20.40 16.27
C TRP A 609 14.15 -21.56 15.86
N LYS A 610 13.10 -21.30 15.06
CA LYS A 610 11.98 -22.23 14.88
C LYS A 610 11.36 -22.23 13.48
N ILE A 611 10.80 -23.37 13.11
CA ILE A 611 9.92 -23.52 11.96
C ILE A 611 8.50 -23.25 12.43
N LEU A 612 7.87 -22.22 11.88
CA LEU A 612 6.54 -21.78 12.23
C LEU A 612 5.54 -22.32 11.20
N VAL A 613 4.63 -23.17 11.65
CA VAL A 613 3.52 -23.68 10.83
C VAL A 613 2.26 -22.89 11.21
N GLY A 614 1.72 -22.15 10.25
CA GLY A 614 0.77 -21.08 10.54
C GLY A 614 -0.68 -21.36 10.23
N GLY A 615 -1.56 -20.91 11.13
CA GLY A 615 -2.98 -20.65 10.86
C GLY A 615 -3.34 -19.16 10.85
N THR A 616 -4.54 -18.81 11.32
CA THR A 616 -5.05 -17.43 11.27
C THR A 616 -4.18 -16.41 12.03
N LYS A 617 -3.45 -16.80 13.08
CA LYS A 617 -2.56 -15.90 13.84
C LYS A 617 -1.35 -15.40 13.04
N LEU A 618 -0.80 -16.20 12.13
CA LEU A 618 0.32 -15.76 11.26
C LEU A 618 -0.16 -14.94 10.06
N SER A 619 -1.47 -14.88 9.82
CA SER A 619 -2.03 -14.31 8.59
C SER A 619 -2.17 -12.79 8.59
N ARG A 620 -2.35 -12.12 9.75
CA ARG A 620 -2.58 -10.66 9.84
C ARG A 620 -1.97 -10.05 11.12
N GLY A 621 -1.40 -8.84 11.03
CA GLY A 621 -0.89 -8.03 12.16
C GLY A 621 0.37 -8.53 12.88
N PHE A 622 0.68 -9.83 12.81
CA PHE A 622 1.82 -10.41 13.55
C PHE A 622 3.14 -10.24 12.77
N THR A 623 4.15 -9.68 13.43
CA THR A 623 5.50 -9.55 12.84
C THR A 623 6.31 -10.82 13.14
N VAL A 624 6.80 -11.47 12.08
CA VAL A 624 7.66 -12.66 12.19
C VAL A 624 9.11 -12.21 12.07
N GLU A 625 9.85 -12.25 13.17
CA GLU A 625 11.23 -11.77 13.22
C GLU A 625 12.23 -12.86 12.80
N GLY A 626 13.36 -12.45 12.23
CA GLY A 626 14.42 -13.38 11.82
C GLY A 626 14.07 -14.28 10.63
N LEU A 627 12.99 -13.98 9.90
CA LEU A 627 12.49 -14.82 8.81
C LEU A 627 13.48 -14.85 7.63
N THR A 628 14.03 -16.03 7.34
CA THR A 628 14.92 -16.26 6.19
C THR A 628 14.28 -17.13 5.13
N THR A 629 13.49 -18.13 5.50
CA THR A 629 12.85 -19.03 4.54
C THR A 629 11.34 -19.02 4.68
N THR A 630 10.63 -18.87 3.57
CA THR A 630 9.17 -19.05 3.53
C THR A 630 8.80 -20.13 2.53
N TYR A 631 7.95 -21.08 2.94
CA TYR A 631 7.29 -22.07 2.08
C TYR A 631 5.79 -21.74 2.02
N TYR A 632 5.29 -21.30 0.86
CA TYR A 632 3.96 -20.71 0.70
C TYR A 632 3.16 -21.34 -0.44
N THR A 633 2.09 -22.05 -0.10
CA THR A 633 1.10 -22.60 -1.05
C THR A 633 -0.34 -22.22 -0.69
N ARG A 634 -0.52 -21.31 0.28
CA ARG A 634 -1.84 -20.87 0.72
C ARG A 634 -2.53 -19.93 -0.29
N ARG A 635 -3.75 -20.29 -0.67
CA ARG A 635 -4.61 -19.48 -1.54
C ARG A 635 -5.61 -18.64 -0.76
N THR A 636 -5.89 -17.43 -1.26
CA THR A 636 -7.03 -16.59 -0.87
C THR A 636 -7.57 -15.86 -2.11
N ALA A 637 -8.85 -15.50 -2.10
CA ALA A 637 -9.49 -14.75 -3.19
C ALA A 637 -9.56 -13.23 -2.92
N GLN A 638 -8.90 -12.76 -1.86
CA GLN A 638 -8.93 -11.37 -1.40
C GLN A 638 -7.50 -10.81 -1.42
N ALA A 639 -7.28 -9.73 -2.16
CA ALA A 639 -5.99 -9.09 -2.37
C ALA A 639 -5.42 -8.51 -1.06
N ASP A 640 -6.24 -7.76 -0.30
CA ASP A 640 -5.87 -7.23 1.02
C ASP A 640 -5.29 -8.31 1.95
N THR A 641 -5.93 -9.48 1.93
CA THR A 641 -5.60 -10.63 2.75
C THR A 641 -4.33 -11.30 2.26
N LEU A 642 -4.14 -11.43 0.94
CA LEU A 642 -2.95 -12.04 0.36
C LEU A 642 -1.72 -11.16 0.62
N MET A 643 -1.83 -9.85 0.41
CA MET A 643 -0.77 -8.89 0.69
C MET A 643 -0.35 -8.91 2.15
N GLN A 644 -1.33 -8.92 3.06
CA GLN A 644 -1.07 -9.04 4.49
C GLN A 644 -0.45 -10.40 4.86
N MET A 645 -0.59 -11.46 4.06
CA MET A 645 0.08 -12.76 4.30
C MET A 645 1.54 -12.79 3.87
N GLY A 646 2.03 -11.79 3.12
CA GLY A 646 3.42 -11.63 2.70
C GLY A 646 4.37 -11.33 3.87
N ARG A 647 4.56 -12.30 4.78
CA ARG A 647 5.40 -12.14 5.98
C ARG A 647 6.90 -12.09 5.67
N TRP A 648 7.29 -12.47 4.46
CA TRP A 648 8.66 -12.32 3.96
C TRP A 648 9.04 -10.86 3.69
N PHE A 649 8.08 -9.93 3.72
CA PHE A 649 8.36 -8.51 3.76
C PHE A 649 8.95 -8.07 5.11
N GLY A 650 9.52 -6.87 5.17
CA GLY A 650 10.07 -6.28 6.40
C GLY A 650 11.57 -6.02 6.35
N PHE A 651 12.09 -5.53 7.46
CA PHE A 651 13.52 -5.25 7.65
C PHE A 651 14.31 -6.54 7.84
N ARG A 652 15.52 -6.61 7.24
CA ARG A 652 16.40 -7.79 7.25
C ARG A 652 17.88 -7.37 7.42
N PRO A 653 18.22 -6.60 8.47
CA PRO A 653 19.54 -5.99 8.61
C PRO A 653 20.64 -7.05 8.64
N GLY A 654 21.58 -7.00 7.69
CA GLY A 654 22.72 -7.91 7.62
C GLY A 654 22.39 -9.31 7.09
N TYR A 655 21.18 -9.57 6.60
CA TYR A 655 20.80 -10.88 6.01
C TYR A 655 19.77 -10.85 4.88
N ARG A 656 19.60 -9.71 4.19
CA ARG A 656 18.69 -9.57 3.03
C ARG A 656 18.93 -10.64 1.96
N ASP A 657 20.19 -10.88 1.66
CA ASP A 657 20.66 -11.83 0.65
C ASP A 657 20.37 -13.30 0.99
N LEU A 658 20.07 -13.61 2.26
CA LEU A 658 19.78 -14.95 2.74
C LEU A 658 18.29 -15.32 2.63
N VAL A 659 17.43 -14.39 2.26
CA VAL A 659 15.98 -14.62 2.21
C VAL A 659 15.60 -15.49 1.01
N ARG A 660 14.77 -16.52 1.20
CA ARG A 660 14.23 -17.38 0.14
C ARG A 660 12.72 -17.57 0.29
N LEU A 661 12.00 -17.26 -0.79
CA LEU A 661 10.56 -17.48 -0.93
C LEU A 661 10.33 -18.69 -1.84
N TYR A 662 9.89 -19.80 -1.27
CA TYR A 662 9.38 -20.96 -1.97
C TYR A 662 7.87 -20.79 -2.17
N ILE A 663 7.41 -20.66 -3.41
CA ILE A 663 6.02 -20.27 -3.72
C ILE A 663 5.36 -21.16 -4.78
N GLY A 664 4.11 -21.55 -4.50
CA GLY A 664 3.29 -22.38 -5.39
C GLY A 664 2.95 -21.71 -6.72
N ARG A 665 3.29 -22.38 -7.83
CA ARG A 665 2.94 -21.93 -9.19
C ARG A 665 1.70 -22.62 -9.76
N GLU A 666 1.42 -23.83 -9.30
CA GLU A 666 0.33 -24.69 -9.80
C GLU A 666 -0.56 -25.14 -8.63
N VAL A 667 -1.03 -24.19 -7.81
CA VAL A 667 -1.80 -24.52 -6.60
C VAL A 667 -3.22 -24.91 -6.97
N PRO A 668 -3.71 -26.11 -6.59
CA PRO A 668 -5.04 -26.55 -6.94
C PRO A 668 -6.11 -25.74 -6.21
N GLY A 669 -7.17 -25.36 -6.94
CA GLY A 669 -8.32 -24.66 -6.41
C GLY A 669 -9.66 -25.30 -6.78
N PRO A 670 -10.78 -24.58 -6.56
CA PRO A 670 -12.11 -25.11 -6.78
C PRO A 670 -12.29 -25.53 -8.24
N ALA A 671 -12.97 -26.66 -8.47
CA ALA A 671 -13.19 -27.24 -9.79
C ALA A 671 -11.92 -27.60 -10.57
N GLY A 672 -10.80 -27.85 -9.87
CA GLY A 672 -9.54 -28.29 -10.49
C GLY A 672 -8.77 -27.20 -11.22
N LYS A 673 -9.13 -25.91 -11.01
CA LYS A 673 -8.38 -24.79 -11.59
C LYS A 673 -7.09 -24.57 -10.82
N GLU A 674 -5.98 -24.43 -11.53
CA GLU A 674 -4.67 -24.09 -10.96
C GLU A 674 -4.50 -22.58 -10.82
N PHE A 675 -3.75 -22.18 -9.79
CA PHE A 675 -3.48 -20.80 -9.44
C PHE A 675 -1.97 -20.60 -9.23
N ASP A 676 -1.41 -19.61 -9.93
CA ASP A 676 -0.06 -19.13 -9.69
C ASP A 676 -0.08 -18.06 -8.60
N LEU A 677 0.45 -18.41 -7.42
CA LEU A 677 0.49 -17.49 -6.29
C LEU A 677 1.55 -16.40 -6.46
N TYR A 678 2.64 -16.68 -7.18
CA TYR A 678 3.65 -15.65 -7.45
C TYR A 678 3.08 -14.56 -8.34
N ARG A 679 2.40 -14.93 -9.43
CA ARG A 679 1.68 -13.98 -10.28
C ARG A 679 0.58 -13.24 -9.52
N ALA A 680 -0.03 -13.88 -8.52
CA ALA A 680 -1.00 -13.23 -7.66
C ALA A 680 -0.38 -12.14 -6.77
N PHE A 681 0.81 -12.37 -6.21
CA PHE A 681 1.54 -11.33 -5.46
C PHE A 681 2.03 -10.22 -6.39
N GLU A 682 2.56 -10.55 -7.56
CA GLU A 682 3.00 -9.58 -8.57
C GLU A 682 1.86 -8.60 -8.90
N ALA A 683 0.69 -9.13 -9.24
CA ALA A 683 -0.48 -8.33 -9.56
C ALA A 683 -0.91 -7.40 -8.41
N ILE A 684 -0.85 -7.86 -7.14
CA ILE A 684 -1.23 -7.01 -6.01
C ILE A 684 -0.21 -5.91 -5.75
N VAL A 685 1.08 -6.22 -5.88
CA VAL A 685 2.14 -5.22 -5.70
C VAL A 685 1.96 -4.10 -6.73
N GLU A 686 1.66 -4.44 -7.97
CA GLU A 686 1.34 -3.46 -9.00
C GLU A 686 0.03 -2.69 -8.71
N ASP A 687 -1.02 -3.38 -8.23
CA ASP A 687 -2.28 -2.73 -7.84
C ASP A 687 -2.10 -1.75 -6.65
N GLU A 688 -1.17 -2.05 -5.71
CA GLU A 688 -0.80 -1.15 -4.61
C GLU A 688 0.00 0.06 -5.11
N GLU A 689 0.97 -0.15 -6.01
CA GLU A 689 1.75 0.93 -6.61
C GLU A 689 0.85 1.89 -7.41
N ASP A 690 -0.06 1.36 -8.24
CA ASP A 690 -1.04 2.17 -8.98
C ASP A 690 -1.91 3.02 -8.03
N PHE A 691 -2.35 2.45 -6.91
CA PHE A 691 -3.12 3.17 -5.90
C PHE A 691 -2.30 4.30 -5.26
N ARG A 692 -1.01 4.09 -5.00
CA ARG A 692 -0.12 5.13 -4.46
C ARG A 692 0.14 6.24 -5.48
N ASP A 693 0.36 5.89 -6.75
CA ASP A 693 0.52 6.85 -7.84
C ASP A 693 -0.74 7.70 -8.02
N GLU A 694 -1.93 7.11 -7.84
CA GLU A 694 -3.17 7.87 -7.82
C GLU A 694 -3.21 8.87 -6.67
N LEU A 695 -2.81 8.48 -5.45
CA LEU A 695 -2.74 9.42 -4.33
C LEU A 695 -1.75 10.58 -4.61
N ASP A 696 -0.64 10.28 -5.28
CA ASP A 696 0.39 11.28 -5.64
C ASP A 696 -0.14 12.33 -6.61
N ARG A 697 -1.01 11.95 -7.56
CA ARG A 697 -1.66 12.88 -8.51
C ARG A 697 -2.47 13.97 -7.80
N PHE A 698 -2.99 13.70 -6.61
CA PHE A 698 -3.88 14.61 -5.87
C PHE A 698 -3.18 15.39 -4.74
N LYS A 699 -1.84 15.33 -4.67
CA LYS A 699 -1.01 15.98 -3.63
C LYS A 699 -0.92 17.51 -3.77
N GLY A 700 -1.36 18.09 -4.90
CA GLY A 700 -1.15 19.49 -5.26
C GLY A 700 -2.09 20.50 -4.58
N MET A 701 -1.77 21.79 -4.75
CA MET A 701 -2.65 22.92 -4.41
C MET A 701 -3.18 23.57 -5.70
N ASN A 702 -4.41 24.06 -5.67
CA ASN A 702 -4.98 24.86 -6.75
C ASN A 702 -4.37 26.29 -6.76
N GLU A 703 -4.73 27.11 -7.76
CA GLU A 703 -4.25 28.51 -7.87
C GLU A 703 -4.62 29.40 -6.66
N ALA A 704 -5.64 29.00 -5.88
CA ALA A 704 -6.06 29.67 -4.66
C ALA A 704 -5.24 29.24 -3.42
N GLY A 705 -4.28 28.33 -3.56
CA GLY A 705 -3.47 27.79 -2.46
C GLY A 705 -4.21 26.76 -1.59
N GLU A 706 -5.34 26.24 -2.08
CA GLU A 706 -6.15 25.23 -1.39
C GLU A 706 -5.79 23.83 -1.91
N PRO A 707 -6.02 22.75 -1.12
CA PRO A 707 -5.83 21.39 -1.61
C PRO A 707 -6.63 21.15 -2.90
N MET A 708 -5.99 20.61 -3.93
CA MET A 708 -6.66 20.32 -5.21
C MET A 708 -7.88 19.43 -5.01
N VAL A 709 -7.76 18.43 -4.12
CA VAL A 709 -8.87 17.55 -3.76
C VAL A 709 -8.73 17.07 -2.31
N ILE A 710 -9.86 16.76 -1.67
CA ILE A 710 -9.93 16.25 -0.29
C ILE A 710 -10.36 14.78 -0.31
N PRO A 711 -10.11 13.99 0.76
CA PRO A 711 -10.48 12.57 0.78
C PRO A 711 -11.98 12.27 0.56
N ARG A 712 -12.88 13.21 0.90
CA ARG A 712 -14.32 13.09 0.62
C ARG A 712 -14.67 13.25 -0.87
N ASP A 713 -13.82 13.91 -1.64
CA ASP A 713 -14.06 14.25 -3.04
C ASP A 713 -13.36 13.28 -4.00
N ILE A 714 -12.35 12.55 -3.52
CA ILE A 714 -11.72 11.45 -4.23
C ILE A 714 -12.18 10.14 -3.60
N PRO A 715 -12.99 9.33 -4.28
CA PRO A 715 -13.01 7.92 -3.98
C PRO A 715 -11.84 7.28 -4.75
N PRO A 716 -10.65 7.09 -4.14
CA PRO A 716 -9.48 6.63 -4.87
C PRO A 716 -9.79 5.28 -5.53
N MET A 717 -9.35 5.15 -6.76
CA MET A 717 -9.53 3.99 -7.61
C MET A 717 -8.62 2.85 -7.16
N VAL A 718 -9.28 1.80 -6.69
CA VAL A 718 -8.60 0.56 -6.37
C VAL A 718 -8.61 -0.33 -7.60
N PHE A 719 -7.44 -0.64 -8.13
CA PHE A 719 -7.28 -1.53 -9.29
C PHE A 719 -7.35 -3.00 -8.90
N GLN A 720 -7.78 -3.80 -9.86
CA GLN A 720 -7.79 -5.26 -9.82
C GLN A 720 -7.29 -5.79 -11.15
N ARG A 721 -6.13 -6.44 -11.15
CA ARG A 721 -5.57 -7.08 -12.36
C ARG A 721 -6.05 -8.49 -12.62
N LEU A 722 -6.17 -9.29 -11.56
CA LEU A 722 -6.58 -10.69 -11.65
C LEU A 722 -8.08 -10.83 -11.37
N PRO A 723 -8.92 -11.29 -12.31
CA PRO A 723 -10.38 -11.32 -12.13
C PRO A 723 -10.87 -12.15 -10.93
N TRP A 724 -10.09 -13.14 -10.50
CA TRP A 724 -10.43 -14.03 -9.38
C TRP A 724 -9.97 -13.51 -8.01
N LEU A 725 -9.11 -12.49 -7.99
CA LEU A 725 -8.50 -11.90 -6.80
C LEU A 725 -9.11 -10.51 -6.58
N LYS A 726 -10.16 -10.44 -5.75
CA LYS A 726 -10.87 -9.18 -5.52
C LYS A 726 -10.06 -8.28 -4.58
N PRO A 727 -10.19 -6.93 -4.65
CA PRO A 727 -9.48 -6.02 -3.75
C PRO A 727 -9.67 -6.37 -2.26
N THR A 728 -10.90 -6.64 -1.84
CA THR A 728 -11.23 -7.07 -0.48
C THR A 728 -12.46 -8.00 -0.49
N ALA A 729 -12.91 -8.43 0.69
CA ALA A 729 -14.09 -9.27 0.86
C ALA A 729 -15.36 -8.60 0.29
N ALA A 730 -16.26 -9.40 -0.30
CA ALA A 730 -17.46 -8.87 -0.96
C ALA A 730 -18.38 -8.06 -0.03
N ASN A 731 -18.42 -8.41 1.26
CA ASN A 731 -19.18 -7.68 2.29
C ASN A 731 -18.56 -6.33 2.69
N LYS A 732 -17.32 -6.06 2.29
CA LYS A 732 -16.64 -4.76 2.45
C LYS A 732 -16.70 -3.90 1.18
N MET A 733 -17.28 -4.42 0.09
CA MET A 733 -17.38 -3.73 -1.21
C MET A 733 -18.83 -3.31 -1.52
N TYR A 734 -19.73 -3.26 -0.54
CA TYR A 734 -21.14 -2.92 -0.82
C TYR A 734 -21.32 -1.50 -1.38
N ASN A 735 -20.43 -0.58 -1.01
CA ASN A 735 -20.42 0.78 -1.54
C ASN A 735 -19.49 0.95 -2.76
N ALA A 736 -18.86 -0.11 -3.27
CA ALA A 736 -17.93 0.01 -4.39
C ALA A 736 -18.69 0.03 -5.74
N LYS A 737 -18.39 1.01 -6.60
CA LYS A 737 -18.78 1.09 -8.02
C LYS A 737 -17.57 0.76 -8.89
N MET A 738 -17.76 -0.04 -9.92
CA MET A 738 -16.76 -0.20 -10.98
C MET A 738 -16.79 1.06 -11.86
N THR A 739 -15.69 1.79 -11.90
CA THR A 739 -15.57 3.04 -12.69
C THR A 739 -14.58 2.94 -13.81
N TYR A 740 -13.61 2.04 -13.76
CA TYR A 740 -12.62 1.87 -14.83
C TYR A 740 -12.55 0.43 -15.30
N ARG A 741 -12.41 0.21 -16.61
CA ARG A 741 -12.17 -1.12 -17.17
C ARG A 741 -11.39 -1.02 -18.47
N SER A 742 -10.14 -1.48 -18.44
CA SER A 742 -9.31 -1.54 -19.64
C SER A 742 -8.53 -2.85 -19.72
N VAL A 743 -8.36 -3.33 -20.96
CA VAL A 743 -7.41 -4.38 -21.30
C VAL A 743 -6.81 -4.01 -22.66
N GLY A 744 -5.55 -3.63 -22.68
CA GLY A 744 -4.82 -3.25 -23.87
C GLY A 744 -4.69 -4.44 -24.80
N GLY A 745 -4.81 -4.19 -26.11
CA GLY A 745 -4.76 -5.21 -27.14
C GLY A 745 -6.00 -6.13 -27.21
N GLN A 746 -6.88 -6.14 -26.21
CA GLN A 746 -8.09 -6.97 -26.20
C GLN A 746 -9.30 -6.20 -26.75
N SER A 747 -10.13 -6.89 -27.55
CA SER A 747 -11.31 -6.26 -28.14
C SER A 747 -12.54 -6.28 -27.22
N PHE A 748 -13.23 -5.14 -27.11
CA PHE A 748 -14.51 -4.97 -26.41
C PHE A 748 -15.62 -4.70 -27.41
N SER A 749 -16.77 -5.35 -27.22
CA SER A 749 -17.91 -5.24 -28.11
C SER A 749 -19.07 -4.49 -27.49
N PHE A 750 -19.55 -3.49 -28.21
CA PHE A 750 -20.52 -2.54 -27.72
C PHE A 750 -21.87 -2.79 -28.38
N THR A 751 -22.64 -3.69 -27.76
CA THR A 751 -23.93 -4.16 -28.30
C THR A 751 -25.13 -3.79 -27.42
N MET A 752 -24.91 -3.15 -26.27
CA MET A 752 -25.91 -2.90 -25.23
C MET A 752 -26.71 -1.60 -25.48
N GLN A 753 -27.37 -1.55 -26.63
CA GLN A 753 -28.31 -0.48 -26.96
C GLN A 753 -29.70 -0.81 -26.40
N GLY A 754 -30.42 0.21 -25.92
CA GLY A 754 -31.78 0.07 -25.39
C GLY A 754 -32.81 -0.42 -26.41
N PRO A 755 -34.09 -0.56 -26.03
CA PRO A 755 -35.17 -0.98 -26.93
C PRO A 755 -35.24 -0.13 -28.21
N ARG A 756 -35.66 -0.74 -29.33
CA ARG A 756 -35.68 -0.05 -30.64
C ARG A 756 -36.56 1.21 -30.63
N ASN A 757 -37.70 1.15 -29.95
CA ASN A 757 -38.73 2.20 -29.99
C ASN A 757 -39.07 2.58 -31.45
N ASP A 758 -39.01 3.88 -31.79
CA ASP A 758 -39.26 4.42 -33.13
C ASP A 758 -38.03 4.35 -34.08
N GLY A 759 -36.87 3.89 -33.59
CA GLY A 759 -35.62 3.84 -34.36
C GLY A 759 -34.85 5.17 -34.40
N SER A 760 -35.25 6.19 -33.64
CA SER A 760 -34.55 7.49 -33.55
C SER A 760 -33.09 7.36 -33.09
N ASN A 761 -32.82 6.49 -32.12
CA ASN A 761 -31.46 6.21 -31.65
C ASN A 761 -30.57 5.59 -32.75
N ASN A 762 -31.14 4.75 -33.62
CA ASN A 762 -30.40 4.16 -34.73
C ASN A 762 -29.94 5.25 -35.73
N VAL A 763 -30.82 6.23 -36.03
CA VAL A 763 -30.46 7.39 -36.87
C VAL A 763 -29.34 8.19 -36.22
N LYS A 764 -29.45 8.51 -34.93
CA LYS A 764 -28.42 9.24 -34.19
C LYS A 764 -27.07 8.50 -34.25
N HIS A 765 -27.04 7.19 -33.97
CA HIS A 765 -25.80 6.40 -34.01
C HIS A 765 -25.23 6.25 -35.41
N PHE A 766 -26.08 6.22 -36.44
CA PHE A 766 -25.64 6.22 -37.83
C PHE A 766 -24.99 7.55 -38.20
N ASP A 767 -25.61 8.68 -37.87
CA ASP A 767 -25.08 10.01 -38.13
C ASP A 767 -23.73 10.26 -37.44
N LEU A 768 -23.58 9.79 -36.20
CA LEU A 768 -22.30 9.84 -35.47
C LEU A 768 -21.19 9.01 -36.13
N ALA A 769 -21.54 7.93 -36.84
CA ALA A 769 -20.56 7.08 -37.52
C ALA A 769 -20.18 7.56 -38.93
N ARG A 770 -20.91 8.54 -39.50
CA ARG A 770 -20.64 9.02 -40.87
C ARG A 770 -19.25 9.64 -41.04
N PRO A 771 -18.75 10.52 -40.14
CA PRO A 771 -17.40 11.06 -40.27
C PRO A 771 -16.31 9.97 -40.28
N ILE A 772 -16.51 8.90 -39.51
CA ILE A 772 -15.62 7.73 -39.48
C ILE A 772 -15.70 6.96 -40.81
N LEU A 773 -16.91 6.76 -41.35
CA LEU A 773 -17.14 6.07 -42.61
C LEU A 773 -16.52 6.80 -43.81
N ASP A 774 -16.57 8.14 -43.84
CA ASP A 774 -16.04 8.96 -44.93
C ASP A 774 -14.51 8.81 -45.08
N GLN A 775 -13.83 8.33 -44.04
CA GLN A 775 -12.38 8.07 -44.03
C GLN A 775 -12.00 6.63 -44.44
N LEU A 776 -12.98 5.74 -44.69
CA LEU A 776 -12.72 4.34 -45.10
C LEU A 776 -12.58 4.25 -46.63
N GLY A 777 -11.37 4.49 -47.14
CA GLY A 777 -11.10 4.53 -48.59
C GLY A 777 -10.50 3.25 -49.20
N ASP A 778 -9.79 2.45 -48.41
CA ASP A 778 -9.00 1.32 -48.92
C ASP A 778 -9.71 -0.02 -48.69
N GLU A 779 -9.56 -0.99 -49.60
CA GLU A 779 -10.00 -2.38 -49.40
C GLU A 779 -8.79 -3.29 -49.18
N GLY A 780 -8.89 -4.21 -48.21
CA GLY A 780 -7.78 -5.07 -47.82
C GLY A 780 -8.22 -6.45 -47.33
N GLU A 781 -7.29 -7.40 -47.37
CA GLU A 781 -7.48 -8.76 -46.83
C GLU A 781 -6.86 -8.89 -45.44
N PHE A 782 -7.66 -9.41 -44.50
CA PHE A 782 -7.32 -9.62 -43.10
C PHE A 782 -7.58 -11.06 -42.71
N PHE A 783 -6.98 -11.52 -41.62
CA PHE A 783 -6.98 -12.92 -41.22
C PHE A 783 -7.47 -13.12 -39.78
N PHE A 784 -8.02 -14.30 -39.51
CA PHE A 784 -8.51 -14.74 -38.19
C PHE A 784 -8.39 -16.26 -38.03
N LYS A 785 -8.43 -16.76 -36.78
CA LYS A 785 -8.52 -18.22 -36.51
C LYS A 785 -9.97 -18.69 -36.44
N ASP A 786 -10.29 -19.74 -37.18
CA ASP A 786 -11.59 -20.40 -37.06
C ASP A 786 -11.64 -21.34 -35.83
N LYS A 787 -12.75 -22.09 -35.68
CA LYS A 787 -12.99 -22.96 -34.52
C LYS A 787 -11.99 -24.12 -34.41
N ASP A 788 -11.37 -24.49 -35.53
CA ASP A 788 -10.40 -25.58 -35.61
C ASP A 788 -8.96 -25.06 -35.50
N GLY A 789 -8.80 -23.74 -35.29
CA GLY A 789 -7.50 -23.08 -35.17
C GLY A 789 -6.85 -22.74 -36.52
N GLU A 790 -7.53 -22.99 -37.64
CA GLU A 790 -7.01 -22.69 -38.97
C GLU A 790 -7.14 -21.21 -39.30
N SER A 791 -6.14 -20.66 -40.00
CA SER A 791 -6.17 -19.28 -40.46
C SER A 791 -7.09 -19.12 -41.67
N ARG A 792 -8.05 -18.21 -41.58
CA ARG A 792 -9.02 -17.88 -42.64
C ARG A 792 -8.97 -16.39 -42.93
N SER A 793 -9.24 -16.00 -44.18
CA SER A 793 -9.24 -14.60 -44.60
C SER A 793 -10.64 -14.00 -44.77
N PHE A 794 -10.74 -12.70 -44.54
CA PHE A 794 -11.90 -11.86 -44.84
C PHE A 794 -11.46 -10.53 -45.46
N THR A 795 -12.35 -9.94 -46.26
CA THR A 795 -12.11 -8.62 -46.87
C THR A 795 -12.81 -7.54 -46.06
N ALA A 796 -12.17 -6.40 -45.87
CA ALA A 796 -12.75 -5.24 -45.22
C ALA A 796 -12.36 -3.96 -45.96
N CYS A 797 -13.26 -2.96 -45.97
CA CYS A 797 -12.84 -1.58 -46.18
C CYS A 797 -12.14 -1.11 -44.91
N TYR A 798 -11.07 -0.32 -45.01
CA TYR A 798 -10.36 0.20 -43.86
C TYR A 798 -9.86 1.63 -44.07
N GLY A 799 -9.57 2.30 -42.95
CA GLY A 799 -9.01 3.64 -42.89
C GLY A 799 -8.37 3.89 -41.53
N ILE A 800 -7.56 4.95 -41.45
CA ILE A 800 -6.99 5.43 -40.18
C ILE A 800 -7.77 6.66 -39.78
N VAL A 801 -8.34 6.63 -38.57
CA VAL A 801 -9.16 7.71 -38.02
C VAL A 801 -8.56 8.15 -36.70
N SER A 802 -8.53 9.45 -36.43
CA SER A 802 -7.97 9.97 -35.19
C SER A 802 -8.73 9.45 -33.97
N ALA A 803 -8.02 9.26 -32.85
CA ALA A 803 -8.65 8.79 -31.61
C ALA A 803 -9.73 9.77 -31.11
N GLY A 804 -9.48 11.08 -31.22
CA GLY A 804 -10.44 12.13 -30.86
C GLY A 804 -11.75 12.07 -31.64
N GLU A 805 -11.69 11.90 -32.98
CA GLU A 805 -12.92 11.78 -33.79
C GLU A 805 -13.73 10.53 -33.45
N ILE A 806 -13.07 9.40 -33.17
CA ILE A 806 -13.76 8.19 -32.72
C ILE A 806 -14.37 8.41 -31.35
N PHE A 807 -13.62 9.03 -30.44
CA PHE A 807 -14.06 9.32 -29.09
C PHE A 807 -15.34 10.18 -29.11
N GLU A 808 -15.32 11.34 -29.77
CA GLU A 808 -16.48 12.23 -29.92
C GLU A 808 -17.72 11.51 -30.46
N ALA A 809 -17.53 10.60 -31.41
CA ALA A 809 -18.62 9.81 -31.99
C ALA A 809 -19.19 8.81 -31.00
N VAL A 810 -18.36 7.96 -30.36
CA VAL A 810 -18.84 6.91 -29.45
C VAL A 810 -19.37 7.46 -28.14
N ASP A 811 -18.88 8.64 -27.73
CA ASP A 811 -19.27 9.31 -26.50
C ASP A 811 -20.77 9.68 -26.45
N GLN A 812 -21.29 10.03 -27.62
CA GLN A 812 -22.66 10.49 -27.82
C GLN A 812 -23.64 9.33 -28.11
N PHE A 813 -23.17 8.08 -28.09
CA PHE A 813 -24.04 6.91 -28.21
C PHE A 813 -25.00 6.83 -27.04
N VAL A 814 -26.17 6.26 -27.32
CA VAL A 814 -27.27 6.11 -26.37
C VAL A 814 -27.33 4.64 -25.97
N TRP A 815 -27.03 4.37 -24.71
CA TRP A 815 -26.91 3.04 -24.15
C TRP A 815 -28.17 2.62 -23.36
N ASP A 816 -28.32 1.33 -23.08
CA ASP A 816 -29.38 0.85 -22.20
C ASP A 816 -29.22 1.37 -20.76
N SER A 817 -30.32 1.64 -20.06
CA SER A 817 -30.30 2.15 -18.68
C SER A 817 -29.65 1.19 -17.67
N ASN A 818 -29.51 -0.10 -18.00
CA ASN A 818 -28.87 -1.10 -17.15
C ASN A 818 -27.40 -1.35 -17.52
N TRP A 819 -26.81 -0.52 -18.38
CA TRP A 819 -25.43 -0.65 -18.82
C TRP A 819 -24.70 0.70 -18.78
N ASP A 820 -23.45 0.68 -18.31
CA ASP A 820 -22.63 1.89 -18.10
C ASP A 820 -21.43 1.89 -19.07
N PHE A 821 -21.35 2.90 -19.93
CA PHE A 821 -20.21 3.11 -20.83
C PHE A 821 -19.06 3.88 -20.18
N ALA A 822 -19.32 4.58 -19.07
CA ALA A 822 -18.34 5.47 -18.45
C ALA A 822 -16.97 4.79 -18.20
N PRO A 823 -16.89 3.51 -17.77
CA PRO A 823 -15.60 2.86 -17.57
C PRO A 823 -14.77 2.62 -18.83
N HIS A 824 -15.43 2.53 -19.97
CA HIS A 824 -14.80 2.38 -21.28
C HIS A 824 -14.42 3.74 -21.88
N ARG A 825 -15.21 4.78 -21.58
CA ARG A 825 -14.91 6.19 -21.90
C ARG A 825 -13.62 6.64 -21.20
N GLU A 826 -13.54 6.46 -19.89
CA GLU A 826 -12.38 6.87 -19.08
C GLU A 826 -11.09 6.17 -19.53
N ALA A 827 -11.16 4.87 -19.86
CA ALA A 827 -10.02 4.12 -20.40
C ALA A 827 -9.56 4.62 -21.78
N PHE A 828 -10.49 5.15 -22.58
CA PHE A 828 -10.20 5.72 -23.89
C PHE A 828 -9.55 7.10 -23.74
N GLU A 829 -10.14 7.99 -22.94
CA GLU A 829 -9.60 9.34 -22.64
C GLU A 829 -8.20 9.25 -22.05
N ARG A 830 -8.02 8.45 -21.00
CA ARG A 830 -6.71 8.29 -20.36
C ARG A 830 -5.64 7.79 -21.32
N ALA A 831 -5.98 6.88 -22.24
CA ALA A 831 -5.02 6.42 -23.24
C ALA A 831 -4.62 7.53 -24.23
N MET A 832 -5.51 8.47 -24.55
CA MET A 832 -5.19 9.65 -25.36
C MET A 832 -4.32 10.63 -24.57
N ASP A 833 -4.70 10.94 -23.33
CA ASP A 833 -4.00 11.91 -22.47
C ASP A 833 -2.57 11.46 -22.13
N ASP A 834 -2.38 10.15 -21.89
CA ASP A 834 -1.08 9.55 -21.63
C ASP A 834 -0.22 9.44 -22.92
N GLY A 835 -0.74 9.86 -24.08
CA GLY A 835 -0.04 9.76 -25.38
C GLY A 835 0.13 8.32 -25.88
N LEU A 836 -0.70 7.40 -25.38
CA LEU A 836 -0.65 5.96 -25.69
C LEU A 836 -1.66 5.56 -26.77
N LEU A 837 -2.51 6.48 -27.23
CA LEU A 837 -3.51 6.28 -28.29
C LEU A 837 -3.62 7.51 -29.20
N ASP A 838 -3.11 7.40 -30.43
CA ASP A 838 -3.15 8.47 -31.42
C ASP A 838 -4.34 8.33 -32.39
N ASP A 839 -4.56 7.10 -32.87
CA ASP A 839 -5.47 6.78 -33.95
C ASP A 839 -5.97 5.32 -33.88
N PHE A 840 -6.99 4.99 -34.68
CA PHE A 840 -7.43 3.62 -34.90
C PHE A 840 -7.33 3.23 -36.36
N ALA A 841 -6.95 1.98 -36.60
CA ALA A 841 -7.32 1.31 -37.84
C ALA A 841 -8.76 0.81 -37.73
N VAL A 842 -9.66 1.47 -38.46
CA VAL A 842 -11.08 1.11 -38.49
C VAL A 842 -11.32 0.15 -39.65
N LEU A 843 -11.94 -1.00 -39.37
CA LEU A 843 -12.28 -2.04 -40.34
C LEU A 843 -13.80 -2.12 -40.50
N LEU A 844 -14.28 -2.14 -41.74
CA LEU A 844 -15.66 -2.40 -42.12
C LEU A 844 -15.71 -3.71 -42.93
N PRO A 845 -15.97 -4.87 -42.30
CA PRO A 845 -15.96 -6.17 -42.96
C PRO A 845 -17.00 -6.26 -44.08
N ILE A 846 -16.61 -6.88 -45.21
CA ILE A 846 -17.47 -7.09 -46.38
C ILE A 846 -17.93 -8.56 -46.43
N PRO A 847 -19.21 -8.88 -46.16
CA PRO A 847 -19.71 -10.24 -46.20
C PRO A 847 -19.72 -10.83 -47.63
N LYS A 848 -19.11 -12.00 -47.84
CA LYS A 848 -19.07 -12.68 -49.16
C LYS A 848 -20.45 -13.02 -49.75
N THR A 849 -21.49 -13.10 -48.91
CA THR A 849 -22.80 -13.66 -49.27
C THR A 849 -23.90 -12.61 -49.43
N ARG A 850 -23.60 -11.31 -49.33
CA ARG A 850 -24.63 -10.24 -49.37
C ARG A 850 -24.19 -9.01 -50.15
N ALA A 851 -25.13 -8.44 -50.89
CA ALA A 851 -24.93 -7.17 -51.58
C ALA A 851 -24.92 -5.99 -50.59
N LYS A 852 -24.10 -4.98 -50.88
CA LYS A 852 -24.10 -3.68 -50.18
C LYS A 852 -25.43 -2.95 -50.45
N VAL A 853 -25.94 -2.16 -49.51
CA VAL A 853 -27.22 -1.45 -49.59
C VAL A 853 -27.04 0.03 -49.25
N SER A 854 -27.78 0.94 -49.92
CA SER A 854 -27.77 2.37 -49.55
C SER A 854 -28.57 2.59 -48.27
N ILE A 855 -28.04 3.36 -47.32
CA ILE A 855 -28.67 3.63 -46.01
C ILE A 855 -28.89 5.13 -45.87
N GLY A 856 -30.12 5.57 -45.62
CA GLY A 856 -30.40 6.94 -45.20
C GLY A 856 -29.87 8.06 -46.11
N GLY A 857 -29.69 7.81 -47.41
CA GLY A 857 -29.12 8.78 -48.36
C GLY A 857 -27.59 8.91 -48.31
N TYR A 858 -26.88 8.03 -47.60
CA TYR A 858 -25.42 7.94 -47.66
C TYR A 858 -24.97 7.58 -49.10
N PRO A 859 -23.95 8.28 -49.66
CA PRO A 859 -23.62 8.22 -51.09
C PRO A 859 -23.12 6.85 -51.56
N THR A 860 -22.54 6.05 -50.66
CA THR A 860 -21.97 4.74 -50.98
C THR A 860 -22.81 3.62 -50.39
N ALA A 861 -22.98 2.50 -51.09
CA ALA A 861 -23.67 1.34 -50.53
C ALA A 861 -22.81 0.68 -49.43
N LEU A 862 -23.42 0.32 -48.30
CA LEU A 862 -22.75 -0.25 -47.12
C LEU A 862 -23.14 -1.72 -46.87
N PRO A 863 -22.25 -2.53 -46.29
CA PRO A 863 -22.57 -3.92 -45.92
C PRO A 863 -23.49 -3.98 -44.70
N ILE A 864 -24.56 -4.78 -44.77
CA ILE A 864 -25.49 -5.01 -43.65
C ILE A 864 -25.50 -6.48 -43.25
N VAL A 865 -25.37 -6.75 -41.94
CA VAL A 865 -25.45 -8.08 -41.36
C VAL A 865 -26.76 -8.30 -40.62
N ASN A 866 -27.12 -9.57 -40.40
CA ASN A 866 -28.23 -9.91 -39.50
C ASN A 866 -27.68 -10.12 -38.08
N ARG A 867 -28.07 -9.25 -37.17
CA ARG A 867 -27.95 -9.43 -35.73
C ARG A 867 -29.31 -9.16 -35.12
N LYS A 868 -29.75 -10.03 -34.21
CA LYS A 868 -31.07 -9.91 -33.60
C LYS A 868 -30.95 -9.01 -32.37
N ARG A 869 -31.76 -7.95 -32.30
CA ARG A 869 -32.00 -7.22 -31.04
C ARG A 869 -32.78 -8.12 -30.09
N GLN A 870 -32.29 -8.25 -28.87
CA GLN A 870 -32.97 -8.89 -27.76
C GLN A 870 -33.52 -7.81 -26.85
N GLU A 871 -34.77 -7.97 -26.43
CA GLU A 871 -35.45 -7.06 -25.51
C GLU A 871 -35.97 -7.91 -24.34
N ALA A 872 -35.05 -8.47 -23.55
CA ALA A 872 -35.38 -9.23 -22.35
C ALA A 872 -35.33 -8.33 -21.11
N GLN A 873 -36.13 -8.65 -20.08
CA GLN A 873 -36.21 -7.87 -18.83
C GLN A 873 -34.85 -7.64 -18.13
N TYR A 874 -33.86 -8.50 -18.37
CA TYR A 874 -32.54 -8.45 -17.72
C TYR A 874 -31.38 -8.18 -18.70
N ARG A 875 -31.66 -8.07 -20.01
CA ARG A 875 -30.63 -7.81 -21.03
C ARG A 875 -31.29 -7.33 -22.32
N THR A 876 -30.99 -6.09 -22.70
CA THR A 876 -31.32 -5.50 -24.00
C THR A 876 -30.06 -5.45 -24.88
N GLY A 877 -30.23 -5.33 -26.20
CA GLY A 877 -29.13 -5.16 -27.15
C GLY A 877 -28.95 -6.35 -28.11
N PHE A 878 -27.83 -6.40 -28.82
CA PHE A 878 -27.63 -7.38 -29.91
C PHE A 878 -26.86 -8.62 -29.48
N THR A 879 -27.12 -9.76 -30.13
CA THR A 879 -26.48 -11.07 -29.84
C THR A 879 -24.97 -11.16 -30.13
N GLY A 880 -24.28 -10.04 -30.34
CA GLY A 880 -22.85 -9.96 -30.60
C GLY A 880 -22.49 -9.16 -31.86
N THR A 881 -21.20 -8.86 -32.00
CA THR A 881 -20.60 -8.17 -33.17
C THR A 881 -19.97 -9.19 -34.14
N ALA A 882 -18.84 -8.82 -34.77
CA ALA A 882 -18.04 -9.61 -35.68
C ALA A 882 -16.97 -10.40 -34.89
N VAL A 883 -17.36 -11.52 -34.25
CA VAL A 883 -16.51 -12.26 -33.30
C VAL A 883 -15.24 -12.81 -33.96
N ARG A 884 -15.31 -13.19 -35.23
CA ARG A 884 -14.17 -13.79 -35.96
C ARG A 884 -13.15 -12.73 -36.34
N GLU A 885 -13.65 -11.58 -36.76
CA GLU A 885 -12.87 -10.47 -37.29
C GLU A 885 -12.06 -9.75 -36.20
N ARG A 886 -12.31 -10.02 -34.92
CA ARG A 886 -11.62 -9.46 -33.75
C ARG A 886 -10.11 -9.73 -33.74
N ASP A 887 -9.69 -10.92 -34.17
CA ASP A 887 -8.27 -11.29 -34.19
C ASP A 887 -7.43 -10.27 -34.99
N ALA A 888 -8.00 -9.69 -36.05
CA ALA A 888 -7.32 -8.68 -36.86
C ALA A 888 -7.11 -7.36 -36.10
N ILE A 889 -8.12 -6.87 -35.38
CA ILE A 889 -7.98 -5.62 -34.62
C ILE A 889 -7.15 -5.78 -33.35
N GLU A 890 -7.20 -6.95 -32.70
CA GLU A 890 -6.34 -7.28 -31.55
C GLU A 890 -4.88 -7.38 -31.99
N HIS A 891 -4.63 -7.92 -33.19
CA HIS A 891 -3.30 -7.92 -33.81
C HIS A 891 -2.79 -6.50 -34.10
N ILE A 892 -3.64 -5.64 -34.69
CA ILE A 892 -3.27 -4.24 -35.00
C ILE A 892 -2.99 -3.47 -33.70
N ALA A 893 -3.80 -3.69 -32.67
CA ALA A 893 -3.60 -3.11 -31.35
C ALA A 893 -2.38 -3.69 -30.60
N GLY A 894 -1.76 -4.74 -31.14
CA GLY A 894 -0.48 -5.25 -30.65
C GLY A 894 -0.56 -6.30 -29.55
N HIS A 895 -1.68 -7.00 -29.42
CA HIS A 895 -1.83 -8.10 -28.45
C HIS A 895 -0.75 -9.19 -28.65
N PRO A 896 -0.02 -9.60 -27.60
CA PRO A 896 1.16 -10.46 -27.73
C PRO A 896 0.83 -11.87 -28.25
N GLU A 897 -0.31 -12.44 -27.83
CA GLU A 897 -0.71 -13.81 -28.24
C GLU A 897 -1.51 -13.88 -29.57
N LYS A 898 -1.82 -12.74 -30.20
CA LYS A 898 -2.70 -12.67 -31.37
C LYS A 898 -1.93 -12.22 -32.62
N ASP A 899 -1.08 -13.09 -33.16
CA ASP A 899 -0.33 -12.87 -34.42
C ASP A 899 -1.02 -13.42 -35.67
N VAL A 900 -2.34 -13.26 -35.78
CA VAL A 900 -3.13 -13.89 -36.86
C VAL A 900 -3.76 -12.88 -37.83
N GLY A 901 -3.56 -11.58 -37.66
CA GLY A 901 -4.20 -10.56 -38.49
C GLY A 901 -3.74 -10.53 -39.96
N GLY A 902 -2.62 -11.17 -40.28
CA GLY A 902 -2.03 -11.24 -41.62
C GLY A 902 -1.13 -10.04 -41.99
N PRO A 903 -0.57 -10.02 -43.22
CA PRO A 903 0.44 -9.04 -43.63
C PRO A 903 -0.03 -7.58 -43.55
N LEU A 904 -1.29 -7.32 -43.92
CA LEU A 904 -1.84 -5.97 -43.88
C LEU A 904 -2.05 -5.49 -42.44
N ALA A 905 -2.63 -6.33 -41.57
CA ALA A 905 -2.77 -6.00 -40.14
C ALA A 905 -1.41 -5.72 -39.48
N ARG A 906 -0.37 -6.50 -39.84
CA ARG A 906 0.99 -6.27 -39.35
C ARG A 906 1.58 -4.93 -39.80
N LYS A 907 1.29 -4.51 -41.03
CA LYS A 907 1.68 -3.18 -41.54
C LYS A 907 0.94 -2.05 -40.83
N LEU A 908 -0.31 -2.30 -40.42
CA LEU A 908 -1.13 -1.31 -39.73
C LEU A 908 -0.79 -1.18 -38.25
N ARG A 909 -0.20 -2.20 -37.62
CA ARG A 909 0.20 -2.21 -36.20
C ARG A 909 1.17 -1.07 -35.85
N LYS A 910 0.86 -0.32 -34.80
CA LYS A 910 1.75 0.64 -34.13
C LYS A 910 1.57 0.55 -32.61
N PRO A 911 2.58 0.93 -31.80
CA PRO A 911 2.45 0.95 -30.34
C PRO A 911 1.29 1.80 -29.81
N THR A 912 0.94 2.89 -30.51
CA THR A 912 -0.09 3.87 -30.12
C THR A 912 -1.38 3.78 -30.96
N ARG A 913 -1.56 2.71 -31.73
CA ARG A 913 -2.73 2.55 -32.63
C ARG A 913 -3.70 1.50 -32.13
N GLY A 914 -4.96 1.90 -31.97
CA GLY A 914 -6.06 0.99 -31.69
C GLY A 914 -6.56 0.27 -32.93
N GLY A 915 -7.35 -0.78 -32.74
CA GLY A 915 -8.08 -1.44 -33.82
C GLY A 915 -9.58 -1.36 -33.58
N MET A 916 -10.38 -1.01 -34.59
CA MET A 916 -11.84 -0.91 -34.47
C MET A 916 -12.53 -1.68 -35.60
N ILE A 917 -13.64 -2.33 -35.30
CA ILE A 917 -14.57 -2.89 -36.27
C ILE A 917 -15.86 -2.08 -36.20
N LEU A 918 -16.30 -1.56 -37.34
CA LEU A 918 -17.61 -0.95 -37.52
C LEU A 918 -18.52 -1.90 -38.29
N LEU A 919 -19.78 -2.03 -37.85
CA LEU A 919 -20.71 -3.01 -38.39
C LEU A 919 -22.15 -2.50 -38.33
N PHE A 920 -22.88 -2.66 -39.43
CA PHE A 920 -24.29 -2.26 -39.54
C PHE A 920 -25.20 -3.47 -39.50
N ALA A 921 -26.10 -3.50 -38.52
CA ALA A 921 -27.04 -4.60 -38.30
C ALA A 921 -28.46 -4.22 -38.71
N SER A 922 -29.14 -5.15 -39.38
CA SER A 922 -30.58 -5.04 -39.68
C SER A 922 -31.41 -5.01 -38.41
N ASP A 923 -32.22 -3.96 -38.21
CA ASP A 923 -33.08 -3.72 -37.04
C ASP A 923 -34.50 -3.18 -37.40
N PRO A 924 -35.28 -3.88 -38.25
CA PRO A 924 -36.61 -3.42 -38.66
C PRO A 924 -37.67 -3.58 -37.55
N PRO A 925 -38.79 -2.82 -37.60
CA PRO A 925 -39.85 -2.84 -36.57
C PRO A 925 -40.69 -4.12 -36.55
N SER A 926 -40.59 -4.98 -37.57
CA SER A 926 -41.34 -6.25 -37.67
C SER A 926 -40.42 -7.47 -37.65
N LYS A 927 -40.93 -8.63 -37.23
CA LYS A 927 -40.19 -9.92 -37.26
C LYS A 927 -39.83 -10.41 -38.68
N ARG A 928 -40.22 -9.70 -39.74
CA ARG A 928 -39.75 -9.98 -41.10
C ARG A 928 -38.31 -9.51 -41.23
N HIS A 929 -37.38 -10.45 -41.22
CA HIS A 929 -35.99 -10.18 -41.58
C HIS A 929 -35.90 -9.54 -42.96
N ILE A 930 -34.86 -8.72 -43.17
CA ILE A 930 -34.42 -8.07 -44.42
C ILE A 930 -34.19 -9.02 -45.62
N LYS A 931 -34.58 -10.31 -45.55
CA LYS A 931 -34.61 -11.22 -46.70
C LYS A 931 -35.40 -10.65 -47.89
N ASP A 932 -36.25 -9.65 -47.67
CA ASP A 932 -37.05 -8.96 -48.68
C ASP A 932 -36.50 -7.58 -49.12
N VAL A 933 -35.33 -7.11 -48.62
CA VAL A 933 -34.68 -5.90 -49.17
C VAL A 933 -33.94 -6.27 -50.46
N ALA A 934 -34.72 -6.69 -51.45
CA ALA A 934 -34.29 -6.77 -52.81
C ALA A 934 -34.45 -5.37 -53.43
N LYS A 935 -33.31 -4.70 -53.69
CA LYS A 935 -33.15 -3.59 -54.66
C LYS A 935 -33.57 -2.16 -54.24
N GLY A 936 -33.37 -1.73 -52.99
CA GLY A 936 -33.63 -0.32 -52.62
C GLY A 936 -32.91 0.17 -51.37
N ALA A 937 -32.85 1.51 -51.23
CA ALA A 937 -32.31 2.19 -50.06
C ALA A 937 -33.10 1.82 -48.78
N VAL A 938 -32.39 1.64 -47.66
CA VAL A 938 -32.94 1.30 -46.35
C VAL A 938 -32.94 2.57 -45.49
N ASP A 939 -34.00 2.76 -44.72
CA ASP A 939 -34.08 3.84 -43.73
C ASP A 939 -33.04 3.62 -42.63
N ALA A 940 -32.30 4.65 -42.24
CA ALA A 940 -31.32 4.57 -41.14
C ALA A 940 -31.97 4.14 -39.81
N ARG A 941 -33.28 4.37 -39.63
CA ARG A 941 -34.06 3.87 -38.48
C ARG A 941 -34.05 2.34 -38.36
N ASP A 942 -33.89 1.63 -39.47
CA ASP A 942 -33.92 0.17 -39.54
C ASP A 942 -32.52 -0.46 -39.56
N VAL A 943 -31.49 0.33 -39.27
CA VAL A 943 -30.09 -0.11 -39.24
C VAL A 943 -29.43 0.34 -37.94
N ALA A 944 -29.04 -0.62 -37.11
CA ALA A 944 -28.27 -0.34 -35.90
C ALA A 944 -26.77 -0.30 -36.21
N THR A 945 -26.10 0.78 -35.79
CA THR A 945 -24.64 0.90 -35.82
C THR A 945 -24.05 0.18 -34.61
N LEU A 946 -23.21 -0.82 -34.85
CA LEU A 946 -22.49 -1.57 -33.82
C LEU A 946 -21.00 -1.41 -34.04
N PHE A 947 -20.23 -1.41 -32.95
CA PHE A 947 -18.78 -1.38 -33.05
C PHE A 947 -18.10 -2.29 -32.03
N THR A 948 -16.84 -2.55 -32.29
CA THR A 948 -15.91 -3.24 -31.41
C THR A 948 -14.59 -2.53 -31.51
N TYR A 949 -13.92 -2.24 -30.40
CA TYR A 949 -12.58 -1.68 -30.46
C TYR A 949 -11.63 -2.44 -29.55
N ALA A 950 -10.34 -2.38 -29.85
CA ALA A 950 -9.23 -2.78 -29.01
C ALA A 950 -8.32 -1.55 -28.86
N LEU A 951 -8.08 -1.12 -27.62
CA LEU A 951 -7.07 -0.10 -27.33
C LEU A 951 -5.68 -0.68 -27.56
N PRO A 952 -4.66 0.14 -27.84
CA PRO A 952 -3.28 -0.31 -27.96
C PRO A 952 -2.83 -1.14 -26.75
N TYR A 953 -2.06 -2.20 -26.99
CA TYR A 953 -1.54 -3.05 -25.91
C TYR A 953 -0.69 -2.24 -24.92
N ALA A 954 0.09 -1.28 -25.43
CA ALA A 954 0.89 -0.38 -24.61
C ALA A 954 0.05 0.49 -23.66
N ALA A 955 -1.21 0.79 -23.99
CA ALA A 955 -2.09 1.59 -23.15
C ALA A 955 -2.50 0.85 -21.86
N CYS A 956 -2.59 -0.48 -21.90
CA CYS A 956 -2.92 -1.29 -20.72
C CYS A 956 -2.45 -2.75 -20.89
N PRO A 957 -1.12 -3.03 -20.81
CA PRO A 957 -0.56 -4.35 -21.09
C PRO A 957 -1.12 -5.45 -20.19
N SER A 958 -1.40 -5.07 -18.94
CA SER A 958 -2.05 -5.90 -17.93
C SER A 958 -3.51 -5.48 -17.79
N PRO A 959 -4.49 -6.39 -17.93
CA PRO A 959 -5.90 -6.12 -17.65
C PRO A 959 -6.10 -5.40 -16.33
N ARG A 960 -6.91 -4.33 -16.26
CA ARG A 960 -7.24 -3.64 -15.00
C ARG A 960 -8.73 -3.32 -14.91
N ILE A 961 -9.30 -3.55 -13.74
CA ILE A 961 -10.63 -3.08 -13.35
C ILE A 961 -10.45 -2.14 -12.16
N GLY A 962 -10.90 -0.89 -12.27
CA GLY A 962 -10.87 0.08 -11.17
C GLY A 962 -12.22 0.17 -10.47
N PHE A 963 -12.16 0.28 -9.13
CA PHE A 963 -13.31 0.44 -8.25
C PHE A 963 -13.18 1.70 -7.41
N THR A 964 -14.28 2.43 -7.22
CA THR A 964 -14.36 3.63 -6.37
C THR A 964 -15.60 3.55 -5.47
N ALA A 965 -15.68 4.33 -4.39
CA ALA A 965 -16.87 4.41 -3.55
C ALA A 965 -18.05 5.16 -4.21
N GLN A 966 -19.28 4.70 -3.99
CA GLN A 966 -20.50 5.41 -4.37
C GLN A 966 -20.75 6.58 -3.41
N LYS A 967 -21.12 7.75 -3.96
CA LYS A 967 -21.51 8.95 -3.21
C LYS A 967 -23.03 9.13 -3.28
N SER A 968 -23.67 9.41 -2.16
CA SER A 968 -25.12 9.55 -2.07
C SER A 968 -25.54 10.96 -2.49
N GLY A 969 -25.89 11.17 -3.76
CA GLY A 969 -26.69 12.34 -4.17
C GLY A 969 -25.95 13.61 -4.62
N ALA A 970 -24.87 13.54 -5.40
CA ALA A 970 -24.33 14.70 -6.10
C ALA A 970 -24.14 14.42 -7.60
N GLY A 971 -24.56 15.38 -8.43
CA GLY A 971 -24.33 15.42 -9.87
C GLY A 971 -22.85 15.47 -10.23
N ALA A 972 -22.58 15.34 -11.53
CA ALA A 972 -21.26 15.31 -12.15
C ALA A 972 -20.23 16.20 -11.42
N ILE A 973 -19.13 15.58 -11.02
CA ILE A 973 -17.92 16.28 -10.60
C ILE A 973 -17.40 17.02 -11.83
N VAL A 974 -17.06 18.29 -11.65
CA VAL A 974 -16.45 19.15 -12.66
C VAL A 974 -15.10 18.56 -13.02
N ASP A 975 -14.89 18.31 -14.32
CA ASP A 975 -13.60 17.90 -14.88
C ASP A 975 -12.52 18.88 -14.39
N ALA A 976 -11.47 18.34 -13.77
CA ALA A 976 -10.28 19.11 -13.46
C ALA A 976 -9.61 19.47 -14.80
N GLN A 977 -9.59 20.76 -15.14
CA GLN A 977 -8.76 21.31 -16.21
C GLN A 977 -7.29 21.36 -15.80
#